data_AF-A0AAX6MXW3-F1
#
_entry.id   AF-A0AAX6MXW3-F1
#
_cell.length_a   1.000
_cell.length_b   1.000
_cell.length_c   1.000
_cell.angle_alpha   90.00
_cell.angle_beta   90.00
_cell.angle_gamma   90.00
#
_symmetry.space_group_name_H-M   'P 1'
#
loop_
_entity.id
_entity.type
_entity.pdbx_description
1 polymer ?
#
loop_
_entity_poly.entity_id
_entity_poly.type
_entity_poly.pdbx_seq_one_letter_code
_entity_poly.pdbx_strand_id
1 'polypeptide(L)'
;MASQTQLPSSITTPPPTVPDSIISFPRPHVLLVTLNRPKQLNAIPRPQHFALERLWDWYDAEPALRCAVITGSGRAFCAGADLKEWDTINSSSSSSSSSDSAEKPSLAEETGSQQKKRFPAGGFGGMSNRGGLKPIIAAVNGICFGGGMEMAINCDLVVASASANFSLPEVTIGVIALAGALPRLVRSVGRQRAAEMALSGKKYTAKEMLTWGLVNEVVEGDSKAVLEKALEWAQRIAGNSPDAVIVSREGLKLGWEGVGPEQGTDILLKGWYGRIEKGENAVEGVKSFVERRKPNWKNKPYSTSPDDPDYDVLVAYPFFIEDCKIRASHSNLDGLILAIRHQSLYFRTEYTFSSLACHILQNGYGLVTKDLDHTSIVAKPTPHFDAKTALTWLQHCQDCHGLVCSQRQSFMGAISLIDCHTLTVGLHSEDQPYIALSYVWGASSIRGVKPLNRKLQLCLEQLPQVVRDAIAVTLSMGFRYLWIDKYCIDQNDPIRRSQQIQQMDAIYANSEVTIIAAAGDNEDYGLPGVGTRQRTAQSTVRFGELNITWASRRPEQQVIASRWNKRGWTYQEGYLSRRRLIFLDEQVYFECSKSVFHENEYLAVEGYSPSSFEIALFSNPYIRNGTAGFCYAVEQYSARELSCDSDALRGFAGIIRSFSNNAQDPVWHIWGLPISMRNANISDELARSLSWPHDDSDAPCSALETRGRRHGFPSWTWAGWSGKVHSNWISREDRSQLHLRINHLEDSRGRTIRLQSAVRSMLEESVCAFHILSVEALVVPLHLFKFDPASIPRWTFMGLAGNAYLSEGIEGGRKLADSSNYEGLWKCVLLSGSISKGFCILALMKEGDAGTWSRAGVFDITRSFNIERDKAEWEKQSKMFHTEILKIT
;
A
#
# COMPACT_ATOMS: atom_id res chain seq x y z
N MET A 1 31.97 47.20 12.90
CA MET A 1 32.65 46.29 13.83
C MET A 1 31.59 45.40 14.45
N ALA A 2 31.41 44.19 13.92
CA ALA A 2 30.43 43.24 14.45
C ALA A 2 30.96 42.73 15.80
N SER A 3 30.19 42.93 16.86
CA SER A 3 30.39 42.28 18.16
C SER A 3 30.49 40.78 17.92
N GLN A 4 31.68 40.21 18.06
CA GLN A 4 31.88 38.76 18.10
C GLN A 4 31.06 38.26 19.30
N THR A 5 29.91 37.67 19.03
CA THR A 5 29.10 37.06 20.08
C THR A 5 29.92 35.92 20.65
N GLN A 6 30.34 36.01 21.91
CA GLN A 6 31.14 34.97 22.55
C GLN A 6 30.41 33.64 22.46
N LEU A 7 31.08 32.63 21.93
CA LEU A 7 30.56 31.27 21.86
C LEU A 7 30.30 30.78 23.30
N PRO A 8 29.09 30.31 23.64
CA PRO A 8 28.82 29.71 24.95
C PRO A 8 29.82 28.60 25.26
N SER A 9 30.30 28.52 26.49
CA SER A 9 31.29 27.51 26.93
C SER A 9 30.80 26.06 26.78
N SER A 10 29.49 25.85 26.63
CA SER A 10 28.88 24.56 26.38
C SER A 10 29.01 24.06 24.94
N ILE A 11 29.32 24.94 23.99
CA ILE A 11 29.44 24.62 22.56
C ILE A 11 30.92 24.36 22.27
N THR A 12 31.22 23.16 21.78
CA THR A 12 32.62 22.71 21.60
C THR A 12 33.14 22.95 20.19
N THR A 13 32.25 23.14 19.21
CA THR A 13 32.61 23.43 17.82
C THR A 13 32.08 24.78 17.38
N PRO A 14 32.88 25.66 16.74
CA PRO A 14 32.39 26.95 16.27
C PRO A 14 31.38 26.78 15.12
N PRO A 15 30.33 27.62 15.04
CA PRO A 15 29.37 27.55 13.94
C PRO A 15 30.05 27.87 12.60
N PRO A 16 29.62 27.25 11.49
CA PRO A 16 30.11 27.60 10.17
C PRO A 16 29.75 29.05 9.81
N THR A 17 30.62 29.70 9.05
CA THR A 17 30.38 31.08 8.60
C THR A 17 29.29 31.10 7.54
N VAL A 18 28.29 31.95 7.75
CA VAL A 18 27.22 32.22 6.79
C VAL A 18 27.33 33.67 6.31
N PRO A 19 27.63 33.91 5.02
CA PRO A 19 27.68 35.26 4.47
C PRO A 19 26.36 35.99 4.70
N ASP A 20 26.45 37.30 4.93
CA ASP A 20 25.30 38.18 5.12
C ASP A 20 24.25 37.69 6.14
N SER A 21 24.69 36.97 7.17
CA SER A 21 23.88 36.52 8.30
C SER A 21 24.60 36.81 9.60
N ILE A 22 23.84 37.06 10.67
CA ILE A 22 24.35 37.23 12.03
C ILE A 22 23.93 35.99 12.83
N ILE A 23 24.92 35.30 13.41
CA ILE A 23 24.72 34.12 14.24
C ILE A 23 25.00 34.49 15.70
N SER A 24 24.08 34.16 16.60
CA SER A 24 24.20 34.51 18.02
C SER A 24 23.47 33.51 18.92
N PHE A 25 23.71 33.59 20.24
CA PHE A 25 23.17 32.67 21.25
C PHE A 25 22.53 33.45 22.41
N PRO A 26 21.38 34.10 22.19
CA PRO A 26 20.80 35.06 23.14
C PRO A 26 20.16 34.41 24.38
N ARG A 27 19.94 33.09 24.38
CA ARG A 27 19.39 32.31 25.48
C ARG A 27 20.12 30.95 25.56
N PRO A 28 20.18 30.31 26.75
CA PRO A 28 20.76 28.97 26.87
C PRO A 28 20.10 27.98 25.91
N HIS A 29 20.91 27.18 25.22
CA HIS A 29 20.48 26.16 24.25
C HIS A 29 19.74 26.69 23.00
N VAL A 30 19.69 28.00 22.78
CA VAL A 30 18.98 28.61 21.65
C VAL A 30 19.96 29.24 20.65
N LEU A 31 19.85 28.82 19.39
CA LEU A 31 20.55 29.44 18.26
C LEU A 31 19.67 30.55 17.66
N LEU A 32 20.23 31.73 17.41
CA LEU A 32 19.56 32.80 16.65
C LEU A 32 20.31 33.06 15.35
N VAL A 33 19.60 32.92 14.23
CA VAL A 33 20.04 33.22 12.87
C VAL A 33 19.30 34.46 12.37
N THR A 34 20.02 35.55 12.09
CA THR A 34 19.43 36.77 11.53
C THR A 34 19.94 37.01 10.12
N LEU A 35 19.07 36.95 9.12
CA LEU A 35 19.40 37.33 7.75
C LEU A 35 19.69 38.83 7.67
N ASN A 36 20.83 39.21 7.12
CA ASN A 36 21.38 40.56 7.22
C ASN A 36 21.72 41.21 5.88
N ARG A 37 20.74 41.20 4.95
CA ARG A 37 20.77 41.98 3.69
C ARG A 37 19.58 42.96 3.64
N PRO A 38 19.45 43.90 4.61
CA PRO A 38 18.23 44.69 4.76
C PRO A 38 17.94 45.59 3.55
N LYS A 39 18.99 46.04 2.84
CA LYS A 39 18.85 46.84 1.60
C LYS A 39 18.22 46.03 0.45
N GLN A 40 18.42 44.71 0.44
CA GLN A 40 17.85 43.76 -0.52
C GLN A 40 16.65 43.01 0.06
N LEU A 41 16.06 43.51 1.17
CA LEU A 41 14.94 42.87 1.85
C LEU A 41 15.22 41.42 2.27
N ASN A 42 16.48 41.15 2.63
CA ASN A 42 16.97 39.83 3.01
C ASN A 42 16.71 38.76 1.93
N ALA A 43 16.70 39.16 0.65
CA ALA A 43 16.72 38.21 -0.45
C ALA A 43 18.00 37.35 -0.38
N ILE A 44 17.89 36.04 -0.59
CA ILE A 44 18.99 35.11 -0.41
C ILE A 44 19.68 34.86 -1.77
N PRO A 45 20.98 35.19 -1.92
CA PRO A 45 21.76 34.87 -3.10
C PRO A 45 22.21 33.41 -3.07
N ARG A 46 22.59 32.86 -4.23
CA ARG A 46 22.82 31.42 -4.38
C ARG A 46 23.83 30.82 -3.39
N PRO A 47 25.01 31.42 -3.13
CA PRO A 47 25.99 30.85 -2.20
C PRO A 47 25.50 30.78 -0.76
N GLN A 48 24.60 31.69 -0.36
CA GLN A 48 24.10 31.76 1.01
C GLN A 48 23.19 30.57 1.33
N HIS A 49 22.50 29.97 0.35
CA HIS A 49 21.70 28.75 0.59
C HIS A 49 22.55 27.59 1.12
N PHE A 50 23.69 27.30 0.50
CA PHE A 50 24.59 26.22 0.92
C PHE A 50 25.27 26.53 2.26
N ALA A 51 25.57 27.81 2.52
CA ALA A 51 26.13 28.21 3.80
C ALA A 51 25.11 28.03 4.94
N LEU A 52 23.84 28.35 4.69
CA LEU A 52 22.76 28.10 5.64
C LEU A 52 22.52 26.60 5.86
N GLU A 53 22.52 25.76 4.81
CA GLU A 53 22.42 24.29 4.95
C GLU A 53 23.47 23.74 5.93
N ARG A 54 24.75 24.08 5.71
CA ARG A 54 25.82 23.66 6.63
C ARG A 54 25.62 24.13 8.06
N LEU A 55 25.03 25.33 8.25
CA LEU A 55 24.71 25.83 9.59
C LEU A 55 23.61 25.00 10.25
N TRP A 56 22.58 24.60 9.50
CA TRP A 56 21.51 23.75 10.02
C TRP A 56 22.01 22.35 10.37
N ASP A 57 22.87 21.78 9.53
CA ASP A 57 23.52 20.48 9.80
C ASP A 57 24.38 20.54 11.08
N TRP A 58 25.17 21.62 11.22
CA TRP A 58 25.93 21.88 12.44
C TRP A 58 25.03 22.04 13.67
N TYR A 59 23.93 22.78 13.53
CA TYR A 59 22.95 22.97 14.59
C TYR A 59 22.32 21.65 15.04
N ASP A 60 22.00 20.75 14.11
CA ASP A 60 21.48 19.42 14.42
C ASP A 60 22.51 18.53 15.12
N ALA A 61 23.79 18.63 14.74
CA ALA A 61 24.87 17.90 15.38
C ALA A 61 25.25 18.42 16.77
N GLU A 62 25.11 19.73 17.04
CA GLU A 62 25.60 20.37 18.28
C GLU A 62 24.71 20.04 19.50
N PRO A 63 25.15 19.19 20.45
CA PRO A 63 24.31 18.68 21.54
C PRO A 63 23.84 19.76 22.52
N ALA A 64 24.58 20.86 22.64
CA ALA A 64 24.23 21.95 23.52
C ALA A 64 23.06 22.80 22.98
N LEU A 65 22.69 22.67 21.71
CA LEU A 65 21.59 23.41 21.10
C LEU A 65 20.34 22.54 21.00
N ARG A 66 19.17 23.14 21.31
CA ARG A 66 17.88 22.43 21.41
C ARG A 66 16.75 23.07 20.62
N CYS A 67 16.82 24.37 20.35
CA CYS A 67 15.85 25.08 19.52
C CYS A 67 16.56 26.22 18.77
N ALA A 68 16.14 26.53 17.55
CA ALA A 68 16.65 27.68 16.79
C ALA A 68 15.54 28.69 16.49
N VAL A 69 15.94 29.95 16.35
CA VAL A 69 15.09 31.03 15.84
C VAL A 69 15.74 31.61 14.60
N ILE A 70 14.97 31.81 13.54
CA ILE A 70 15.38 32.56 12.36
C ILE A 70 14.56 33.84 12.23
N THR A 71 15.22 34.95 11.89
CA THR A 71 14.58 36.25 11.63
C THR A 71 15.32 37.04 10.55
N GLY A 72 14.79 38.20 10.14
CA GLY A 72 15.43 39.11 9.22
C GLY A 72 15.74 40.47 9.84
N SER A 73 16.82 41.10 9.41
CA SER A 73 17.13 42.48 9.77
C SER A 73 16.25 43.49 9.00
N GLY A 74 15.93 44.62 9.63
CA GLY A 74 15.15 45.69 9.00
C GLY A 74 13.69 45.32 8.74
N ARG A 75 13.14 45.77 7.60
CA ARG A 75 11.69 45.70 7.30
C ARG A 75 11.19 44.39 6.70
N ALA A 76 12.07 43.42 6.48
CA ALA A 76 11.73 42.16 5.83
C ALA A 76 12.24 41.00 6.67
N PHE A 77 11.47 39.91 6.70
CA PHE A 77 11.99 38.62 7.10
C PHE A 77 12.87 38.07 5.97
N CYS A 78 12.26 37.84 4.80
CA CYS A 78 12.94 37.48 3.56
C CYS A 78 12.00 37.70 2.36
N ALA A 79 12.50 38.33 1.31
CA ALA A 79 11.75 38.59 0.07
C ALA A 79 11.88 37.49 -1.00
N GLY A 80 12.57 36.38 -0.70
CA GLY A 80 12.79 35.27 -1.64
C GLY A 80 14.17 35.30 -2.30
N ALA A 81 14.28 34.72 -3.50
CA ALA A 81 15.54 34.64 -4.24
C ALA A 81 16.06 36.01 -4.69
N ASP A 82 17.38 36.18 -4.80
CA ASP A 82 17.98 37.36 -5.41
C ASP A 82 17.82 37.33 -6.96
N LEU A 83 16.68 37.84 -7.45
CA LEU A 83 16.33 37.79 -8.89
C LEU A 83 17.30 38.56 -9.80
N LYS A 84 18.05 39.53 -9.28
CA LYS A 84 19.08 40.24 -10.07
C LYS A 84 20.25 39.32 -10.41
N GLU A 85 20.61 38.43 -9.49
CA GLU A 85 21.59 37.38 -9.73
C GLU A 85 21.09 36.43 -10.82
N TRP A 86 19.81 36.03 -10.77
CA TRP A 86 19.21 35.16 -11.78
C TRP A 86 19.20 35.76 -13.17
N ASP A 87 18.82 37.04 -13.30
CA ASP A 87 18.81 37.75 -14.58
C ASP A 87 20.21 37.87 -15.19
N THR A 88 21.22 38.14 -14.36
CA THR A 88 22.63 38.19 -14.77
C THR A 88 23.14 36.83 -15.25
N ILE A 89 22.75 35.74 -14.58
CA ILE A 89 23.10 34.36 -14.96
C ILE A 89 22.41 33.95 -16.28
N ASN A 90 21.15 34.34 -16.49
CA ASN A 90 20.42 34.06 -17.73
C ASN A 90 21.02 34.85 -18.92
N SER A 91 21.38 36.11 -18.70
CA SER A 91 21.96 36.97 -19.73
C SER A 91 23.37 36.53 -20.16
N SER A 92 24.19 36.03 -19.23
CA SER A 92 25.55 35.53 -19.51
C SER A 92 25.59 34.14 -20.17
N SER A 93 24.46 33.43 -20.23
CA SER A 93 24.33 32.13 -20.91
C SER A 93 24.09 32.26 -22.42
N SER A 94 23.89 33.47 -22.93
CA SER A 94 23.36 33.75 -24.28
C SER A 94 24.41 34.27 -25.29
N SER A 95 25.68 34.39 -24.89
CA SER A 95 26.73 35.09 -25.67
C SER A 95 27.92 34.21 -26.10
N SER A 96 27.78 32.88 -26.16
CA SER A 96 28.85 31.98 -26.62
C SER A 96 28.42 31.12 -27.81
N SER A 97 28.08 31.77 -28.92
CA SER A 97 27.89 31.13 -30.23
C SER A 97 28.83 31.77 -31.27
N SER A 98 30.07 31.27 -31.34
CA SER A 98 30.92 31.38 -32.55
C SER A 98 32.10 30.40 -32.49
N SER A 99 32.02 29.39 -33.38
CA SER A 99 33.07 28.75 -34.20
C SER A 99 34.52 28.56 -33.70
N ASP A 100 34.95 27.30 -33.91
CA ASP A 100 36.27 26.81 -34.34
C ASP A 100 37.32 26.30 -33.35
N SER A 101 37.89 25.18 -33.77
CA SER A 101 39.08 24.44 -33.33
C SER A 101 38.92 23.41 -32.20
N ALA A 102 39.32 22.19 -32.57
CA ALA A 102 39.47 21.02 -31.73
C ALA A 102 40.72 21.16 -30.87
N GLU A 103 40.54 21.20 -29.55
CA GLU A 103 41.50 20.69 -28.57
C GLU A 103 40.73 20.28 -27.31
N LYS A 104 40.80 19.00 -26.96
CA LYS A 104 40.19 18.45 -25.74
C LYS A 104 40.98 18.95 -24.53
N PRO A 105 40.36 19.62 -23.54
CA PRO A 105 41.00 19.82 -22.25
C PRO A 105 41.07 18.48 -21.51
N SER A 106 42.20 18.22 -20.88
CA SER A 106 42.47 17.06 -20.04
C SER A 106 41.56 16.99 -18.80
N LEU A 107 41.32 15.76 -18.34
CA LEU A 107 40.49 15.23 -17.26
C LEU A 107 40.66 15.82 -15.82
N ALA A 108 40.95 17.11 -15.62
CA ALA A 108 41.22 17.66 -14.29
C ALA A 108 40.33 18.82 -13.79
N GLU A 109 39.37 19.35 -14.57
CA GLU A 109 38.63 20.57 -14.16
C GLU A 109 37.11 20.56 -14.44
N GLU A 110 36.42 19.43 -14.24
CA GLU A 110 34.95 19.37 -14.40
C GLU A 110 34.12 19.63 -13.12
N THR A 111 34.72 20.05 -12.01
CA THR A 111 34.00 20.23 -10.73
C THR A 111 33.36 21.62 -10.52
N GLY A 112 33.71 22.64 -11.31
CA GLY A 112 33.36 24.04 -10.98
C GLY A 112 32.15 24.66 -11.68
N SER A 113 31.73 24.16 -12.84
CA SER A 113 30.79 24.89 -13.72
C SER A 113 29.33 24.43 -13.61
N GLN A 114 29.06 23.14 -13.34
CA GLN A 114 27.68 22.63 -13.15
C GLN A 114 27.11 22.90 -11.76
N GLN A 115 27.96 23.04 -10.73
CA GLN A 115 27.54 23.34 -9.36
C GLN A 115 26.83 24.70 -9.24
N LYS A 116 27.09 25.61 -10.20
CA LYS A 116 26.53 26.97 -10.22
C LYS A 116 25.02 27.04 -10.48
N LYS A 117 24.30 25.97 -10.85
CA LYS A 117 22.85 26.01 -11.17
C LYS A 117 21.91 25.30 -10.18
N ARG A 118 22.41 24.58 -9.17
CA ARG A 118 21.59 23.73 -8.27
C ARG A 118 21.40 24.37 -6.89
N PHE A 119 20.22 24.19 -6.27
CA PHE A 119 19.99 24.51 -4.86
C PHE A 119 20.55 23.38 -3.96
N PRO A 120 20.87 23.65 -2.68
CA PRO A 120 21.20 22.61 -1.69
C PRO A 120 20.02 21.63 -1.46
N ALA A 121 20.30 20.47 -0.87
CA ALA A 121 19.28 19.42 -0.64
C ALA A 121 18.16 19.90 0.29
N GLY A 122 18.51 20.70 1.31
CA GLY A 122 17.58 21.39 2.20
C GLY A 122 16.72 22.46 1.52
N GLY A 123 16.90 22.73 0.21
CA GLY A 123 16.06 23.63 -0.57
C GLY A 123 16.37 25.12 -0.33
N PHE A 124 15.36 25.99 -0.44
CA PHE A 124 15.57 27.42 -0.25
C PHE A 124 16.05 27.72 1.18
N GLY A 125 17.14 28.48 1.27
CA GLY A 125 17.82 28.79 2.54
C GLY A 125 18.36 27.57 3.29
N GLY A 126 18.49 26.42 2.62
CA GLY A 126 18.82 25.14 3.27
C GLY A 126 17.74 24.66 4.23
N MET A 127 16.52 25.22 4.18
CA MET A 127 15.46 24.96 5.14
C MET A 127 14.16 24.46 4.56
N SER A 128 13.73 24.87 3.37
CA SER A 128 12.39 24.55 2.86
C SER A 128 12.11 23.04 2.72
N ASN A 129 13.16 22.24 2.53
CA ASN A 129 13.14 20.77 2.52
C ASN A 129 13.90 20.13 3.69
N ARG A 130 14.27 20.91 4.71
CA ARG A 130 15.05 20.39 5.84
C ARG A 130 14.28 19.30 6.59
N GLY A 131 14.92 18.14 6.72
CA GLY A 131 14.44 17.00 7.51
C GLY A 131 15.11 16.84 8.88
N GLY A 132 15.97 17.78 9.30
CA GLY A 132 16.80 17.70 10.51
C GLY A 132 16.02 17.55 11.82
N LEU A 133 16.72 17.18 12.91
CA LEU A 133 16.14 16.67 14.16
C LEU A 133 15.47 17.74 15.02
N LYS A 134 16.08 18.92 15.11
CA LYS A 134 15.73 19.91 16.13
C LYS A 134 14.79 21.00 15.59
N PRO A 135 13.92 21.57 16.46
CA PRO A 135 12.89 22.53 16.05
C PRO A 135 13.43 23.93 15.72
N ILE A 136 12.84 24.55 14.70
CA ILE A 136 13.14 25.92 14.24
C ILE A 136 11.87 26.78 14.30
N ILE A 137 11.99 27.98 14.89
CA ILE A 137 10.93 28.98 14.96
C ILE A 137 11.25 30.13 14.01
N ALA A 138 10.29 30.51 13.16
CA ALA A 138 10.38 31.73 12.37
C ALA A 138 9.83 32.94 13.16
N ALA A 139 10.68 33.94 13.41
CA ALA A 139 10.27 35.25 13.88
C ALA A 139 10.09 36.19 12.68
N VAL A 140 8.90 36.19 12.09
CA VAL A 140 8.58 36.93 10.86
C VAL A 140 8.34 38.40 11.17
N ASN A 141 9.40 39.19 11.08
CA ASN A 141 9.42 40.61 11.44
C ASN A 141 8.89 41.58 10.37
N GLY A 142 8.48 41.07 9.20
CA GLY A 142 8.03 41.91 8.09
C GLY A 142 7.67 41.11 6.84
N ILE A 143 8.14 41.56 5.68
CA ILE A 143 7.89 40.91 4.38
C ILE A 143 8.42 39.45 4.37
N CYS A 144 7.55 38.49 4.04
CA CYS A 144 7.83 37.06 3.96
C CYS A 144 7.29 36.49 2.65
N PHE A 145 8.05 36.63 1.56
CA PHE A 145 7.59 36.31 0.21
C PHE A 145 8.44 35.24 -0.46
N GLY A 146 7.80 34.48 -1.34
CA GLY A 146 8.41 33.42 -2.15
C GLY A 146 9.26 32.46 -1.33
N GLY A 147 10.54 32.32 -1.62
CA GLY A 147 11.47 31.54 -0.79
C GLY A 147 11.46 31.85 0.72
N GLY A 148 11.16 33.10 1.11
CA GLY A 148 10.92 33.46 2.51
C GLY A 148 9.70 32.76 3.12
N MET A 149 8.63 32.68 2.34
CA MET A 149 7.42 31.93 2.68
C MET A 149 7.66 30.42 2.66
N GLU A 150 8.43 29.91 1.68
CA GLU A 150 8.84 28.49 1.63
C GLU A 150 9.62 28.09 2.88
N MET A 151 10.46 28.98 3.43
CA MET A 151 11.15 28.76 4.70
C MET A 151 10.18 28.79 5.90
N ALA A 152 9.28 29.76 5.95
CA ALA A 152 8.33 29.90 7.07
C ALA A 152 7.36 28.71 7.15
N ILE A 153 6.88 28.19 6.01
CA ILE A 153 6.02 27.00 5.95
C ILE A 153 6.71 25.77 6.56
N ASN A 154 8.04 25.67 6.43
CA ASN A 154 8.81 24.54 6.96
C ASN A 154 9.32 24.71 8.39
N CYS A 155 9.09 25.86 9.02
CA CYS A 155 9.40 26.05 10.43
C CYS A 155 8.32 25.37 11.30
N ASP A 156 8.74 24.91 12.48
CA ASP A 156 7.85 24.22 13.42
C ASP A 156 6.85 25.17 14.08
N LEU A 157 7.25 26.43 14.27
CA LEU A 157 6.41 27.51 14.75
C LEU A 157 6.69 28.79 13.98
N VAL A 158 5.65 29.61 13.80
CA VAL A 158 5.76 30.94 13.19
C VAL A 158 5.16 31.99 14.13
N VAL A 159 5.99 32.93 14.56
CA VAL A 159 5.60 34.12 15.32
C VAL A 159 5.78 35.32 14.40
N ALA A 160 4.73 36.12 14.21
CA ALA A 160 4.73 37.20 13.22
C ALA A 160 4.47 38.57 13.84
N SER A 161 5.11 39.61 13.32
CA SER A 161 4.71 40.99 13.61
C SER A 161 3.30 41.24 13.05
N ALA A 162 2.48 42.04 13.73
CA ALA A 162 1.18 42.49 13.21
C ALA A 162 1.28 43.16 11.83
N SER A 163 2.44 43.75 11.50
CA SER A 163 2.72 44.38 10.21
C SER A 163 3.28 43.44 9.13
N ALA A 164 3.49 42.16 9.45
CA ALA A 164 4.05 41.19 8.51
C ALA A 164 3.09 40.85 7.36
N ASN A 165 3.67 40.57 6.19
CA ASN A 165 2.94 40.22 4.98
C ASN A 165 3.51 38.93 4.37
N PHE A 166 2.62 38.03 3.95
CA PHE A 166 2.93 36.71 3.42
C PHE A 166 2.44 36.59 1.97
N SER A 167 3.19 35.91 1.10
CA SER A 167 2.82 35.72 -0.32
C SER A 167 3.65 34.65 -1.00
N LEU A 168 3.07 33.94 -1.96
CA LEU A 168 3.77 33.17 -2.99
C LEU A 168 3.60 33.86 -4.35
N PRO A 169 4.38 34.93 -4.64
CA PRO A 169 4.19 35.75 -5.85
C PRO A 169 4.77 35.14 -7.13
N GLU A 170 5.36 33.94 -7.07
CA GLU A 170 6.14 33.34 -8.16
C GLU A 170 5.37 33.24 -9.48
N VAL A 171 4.09 32.89 -9.41
CA VAL A 171 3.20 32.79 -10.59
C VAL A 171 3.07 34.10 -11.36
N THR A 172 3.25 35.25 -10.71
CA THR A 172 3.14 36.57 -11.35
C THR A 172 4.35 36.92 -12.23
N ILE A 173 5.44 36.16 -12.10
CA ILE A 173 6.70 36.36 -12.83
C ILE A 173 7.17 35.10 -13.56
N GLY A 174 6.29 34.11 -13.75
CA GLY A 174 6.60 32.87 -14.47
C GLY A 174 7.54 31.92 -13.71
N VAL A 175 7.63 32.06 -12.39
CA VAL A 175 8.39 31.17 -11.49
C VAL A 175 7.40 30.30 -10.72
N ILE A 176 7.87 29.27 -10.03
CA ILE A 176 7.06 28.42 -9.16
C ILE A 176 7.73 28.28 -7.78
N ALA A 177 6.93 28.34 -6.72
CA ALA A 177 7.36 27.93 -5.38
C ALA A 177 7.58 26.41 -5.37
N LEU A 178 8.79 25.96 -5.06
CA LEU A 178 9.18 24.55 -5.13
C LEU A 178 9.60 24.07 -3.73
N ALA A 179 10.59 23.18 -3.64
CA ALA A 179 11.16 22.70 -2.38
C ALA A 179 10.13 22.27 -1.32
N GLY A 180 9.09 21.53 -1.74
CA GLY A 180 8.09 20.93 -0.84
C GLY A 180 7.05 21.90 -0.25
N ALA A 181 7.15 23.22 -0.51
CA ALA A 181 6.26 24.20 0.10
C ALA A 181 4.79 24.03 -0.30
N LEU A 182 4.49 23.76 -1.58
CA LEU A 182 3.11 23.59 -2.08
C LEU A 182 2.35 22.41 -1.44
N PRO A 183 2.86 21.16 -1.43
CA PRO A 183 2.15 20.05 -0.81
C PRO A 183 1.96 20.24 0.70
N ARG A 184 2.94 20.83 1.39
CA ARG A 184 2.87 21.18 2.81
C ARG A 184 1.83 22.25 3.10
N LEU A 185 1.75 23.29 2.27
CA LEU A 185 0.78 24.37 2.40
C LEU A 185 -0.66 23.84 2.36
N VAL A 186 -0.96 22.86 1.48
CA VAL A 186 -2.29 22.22 1.41
C VAL A 186 -2.68 21.59 2.74
N ARG A 187 -1.74 21.01 3.48
CA ARG A 187 -2.00 20.39 4.79
C ARG A 187 -2.06 21.40 5.93
N SER A 188 -1.37 22.53 5.80
CA SER A 188 -1.39 23.58 6.83
C SER A 188 -2.65 24.45 6.76
N VAL A 189 -3.10 24.84 5.56
CA VAL A 189 -4.23 25.79 5.41
C VAL A 189 -5.45 25.23 4.66
N GLY A 190 -5.39 23.97 4.20
CA GLY A 190 -6.43 23.37 3.37
C GLY A 190 -6.30 23.73 1.89
N ARG A 191 -6.86 22.87 1.02
CA ARG A 191 -6.69 22.94 -0.43
C ARG A 191 -7.09 24.30 -1.04
N GLN A 192 -8.26 24.84 -0.68
CA GLN A 192 -8.79 26.04 -1.32
C GLN A 192 -7.95 27.28 -1.00
N ARG A 193 -7.51 27.43 0.25
CA ARG A 193 -6.63 28.54 0.66
C ARG A 193 -5.23 28.36 0.06
N ALA A 194 -4.69 27.15 0.07
CA ALA A 194 -3.40 26.86 -0.56
C ALA A 194 -3.41 27.19 -2.06
N ALA A 195 -4.49 26.85 -2.76
CA ALA A 195 -4.68 27.20 -4.17
C ALA A 195 -4.80 28.72 -4.37
N GLU A 196 -5.57 29.43 -3.53
CA GLU A 196 -5.64 30.90 -3.58
C GLU A 196 -4.25 31.52 -3.43
N MET A 197 -3.48 31.09 -2.42
CA MET A 197 -2.15 31.60 -2.14
C MET A 197 -1.16 31.32 -3.28
N ALA A 198 -1.15 30.10 -3.80
CA ALA A 198 -0.20 29.68 -4.82
C ALA A 198 -0.53 30.18 -6.23
N LEU A 199 -1.80 30.40 -6.56
CA LEU A 199 -2.24 30.71 -7.93
C LEU A 199 -2.52 32.20 -8.17
N SER A 200 -2.73 33.01 -7.13
CA SER A 200 -3.10 34.42 -7.30
C SER A 200 -1.95 35.41 -7.15
N GLY A 201 -0.85 35.02 -6.48
CA GLY A 201 0.22 35.95 -6.09
C GLY A 201 -0.23 37.03 -5.09
N LYS A 202 -1.39 36.87 -4.46
CA LYS A 202 -1.97 37.80 -3.48
C LYS A 202 -1.14 37.83 -2.18
N LYS A 203 -1.13 38.99 -1.53
CA LYS A 203 -0.54 39.21 -0.21
C LYS A 203 -1.56 38.97 0.90
N TYR A 204 -1.09 38.42 2.00
CA TYR A 204 -1.90 38.11 3.18
C TYR A 204 -1.28 38.71 4.45
N THR A 205 -2.14 39.15 5.36
CA THR A 205 -1.77 39.73 6.65
C THR A 205 -1.39 38.65 7.67
N ALA A 206 -0.63 39.02 8.70
CA ALA A 206 -0.33 38.14 9.82
C ALA A 206 -1.60 37.61 10.53
N LYS A 207 -2.66 38.43 10.61
CA LYS A 207 -3.94 38.04 11.20
C LYS A 207 -4.68 36.99 10.38
N GLU A 208 -4.65 37.08 9.06
CA GLU A 208 -5.20 36.03 8.18
C GLU A 208 -4.42 34.72 8.35
N MET A 209 -3.09 34.78 8.37
CA MET A 209 -2.26 33.58 8.58
C MET A 209 -2.45 32.94 9.96
N LEU A 210 -2.69 33.75 11.00
CA LEU A 210 -3.08 33.26 12.32
C LEU A 210 -4.43 32.54 12.27
N THR A 211 -5.41 33.16 11.62
CA THR A 211 -6.77 32.60 11.47
C THR A 211 -6.75 31.28 10.69
N TRP A 212 -5.80 31.11 9.78
CA TRP A 212 -5.69 29.90 8.95
C TRP A 212 -4.79 28.83 9.56
N GLY A 213 -4.12 29.10 10.68
CA GLY A 213 -3.31 28.14 11.42
C GLY A 213 -1.85 28.02 10.97
N LEU A 214 -1.38 28.89 10.07
CA LEU A 214 0.03 28.92 9.68
C LEU A 214 0.90 29.73 10.64
N VAL A 215 0.35 30.81 11.21
CA VAL A 215 1.00 31.62 12.26
C VAL A 215 0.46 31.20 13.62
N ASN A 216 1.34 30.98 14.59
CA ASN A 216 0.97 30.60 15.95
C ASN A 216 0.63 31.82 16.82
N GLU A 217 1.34 32.94 16.64
CA GLU A 217 1.14 34.15 17.43
C GLU A 217 1.46 35.41 16.62
N VAL A 218 0.62 36.43 16.77
CA VAL A 218 0.82 37.76 16.16
C VAL A 218 1.16 38.74 17.27
N VAL A 219 2.27 39.46 17.09
CA VAL A 219 2.85 40.37 18.09
C VAL A 219 2.75 41.81 17.61
N GLU A 220 2.14 42.66 18.43
CA GLU A 220 2.15 44.11 18.25
C GLU A 220 3.52 44.71 18.60
N GLY A 221 3.94 45.74 17.89
CA GLY A 221 5.21 46.44 18.14
C GLY A 221 6.25 46.27 17.02
N ASP A 222 7.51 46.56 17.34
CA ASP A 222 8.62 46.59 16.39
C ASP A 222 9.23 45.20 16.13
N SER A 223 10.25 45.13 15.28
CA SER A 223 10.95 43.87 14.96
C SER A 223 11.63 43.22 16.18
N LYS A 224 11.88 43.96 17.27
CA LYS A 224 12.44 43.38 18.49
C LYS A 224 11.36 42.66 19.30
N ALA A 225 10.14 43.20 19.36
CA ALA A 225 9.04 42.58 20.09
C ALA A 225 8.73 41.16 19.58
N VAL A 226 8.64 40.98 18.25
CA VAL A 226 8.42 39.66 17.63
C VAL A 226 9.59 38.71 17.87
N LEU A 227 10.83 39.21 17.83
CA LEU A 227 12.02 38.40 18.10
C LEU A 227 12.06 37.94 19.56
N GLU A 228 11.84 38.84 20.52
CA GLU A 228 11.78 38.48 21.95
C GLU A 228 10.70 37.43 22.19
N LYS A 229 9.51 37.57 21.56
CA LYS A 229 8.46 36.56 21.68
C LYS A 229 8.87 35.19 21.13
N ALA A 230 9.51 35.16 19.97
CA ALA A 230 10.04 33.91 19.42
C ALA A 230 11.14 33.29 20.30
N LEU A 231 11.98 34.11 20.93
CA LEU A 231 12.98 33.66 21.89
C LEU A 231 12.36 33.11 23.18
N GLU A 232 11.24 33.66 23.65
CA GLU A 232 10.46 33.10 24.76
C GLU A 232 9.93 31.70 24.42
N TRP A 233 9.36 31.53 23.22
CA TRP A 233 8.92 30.21 22.73
C TRP A 233 10.09 29.23 22.62
N ALA A 234 11.22 29.66 22.05
CA ALA A 234 12.42 28.82 21.92
C ALA A 234 12.97 28.40 23.29
N GLN A 235 12.99 29.32 24.27
CA GLN A 235 13.41 29.02 25.64
C GLN A 235 12.47 28.01 26.31
N ARG A 236 11.16 28.12 26.08
CA ARG A 236 10.18 27.16 26.59
C ARG A 236 10.42 25.76 26.01
N ILE A 237 10.65 25.65 24.70
CA ILE A 237 10.94 24.38 24.04
C ILE A 237 12.27 23.80 24.55
N ALA A 238 13.33 24.62 24.61
CA ALA A 238 14.66 24.21 25.05
C ALA A 238 14.72 23.79 26.54
N GLY A 239 13.73 24.20 27.34
CA GLY A 239 13.56 23.80 28.73
C GLY A 239 12.98 22.40 28.92
N ASN A 240 12.45 21.75 27.87
CA ASN A 240 11.94 20.38 27.90
C ASN A 240 13.04 19.34 27.63
N SER A 241 12.70 18.06 27.79
CA SER A 241 13.59 16.95 27.44
C SER A 241 13.96 17.02 25.94
N PRO A 242 15.25 17.08 25.59
CA PRO A 242 15.69 17.21 24.20
C PRO A 242 15.25 16.01 23.35
N ASP A 243 15.36 14.78 23.87
CA ASP A 243 14.95 13.58 23.12
C ASP A 243 13.44 13.58 22.86
N ALA A 244 12.65 13.92 23.88
CA ALA A 244 11.19 13.93 23.77
C ALA A 244 10.69 14.99 22.78
N VAL A 245 11.35 16.16 22.72
CA VAL A 245 11.04 17.20 21.74
C VAL A 245 11.34 16.72 20.31
N ILE A 246 12.50 16.09 20.09
CA ILE A 246 12.90 15.57 18.77
C ILE A 246 11.87 14.54 18.27
N VAL A 247 11.48 13.57 19.10
CA VAL A 247 10.55 12.51 18.68
C VAL A 247 9.12 12.99 18.56
N SER A 248 8.69 13.92 19.41
CA SER A 248 7.37 14.56 19.27
C SER A 248 7.28 15.33 17.96
N ARG A 249 8.33 16.08 17.62
CA ARG A 249 8.43 16.82 16.35
C ARG A 249 8.39 15.87 15.16
N GLU A 250 9.13 14.77 15.21
CA GLU A 250 9.15 13.80 14.13
C GLU A 250 7.78 13.15 13.89
N GLY A 251 7.04 12.82 14.96
CA GLY A 251 5.66 12.35 14.84
C GLY A 251 4.73 13.35 14.16
N LEU A 252 4.85 14.64 14.50
CA LEU A 252 4.09 15.72 13.84
C LEU A 252 4.48 15.85 12.36
N LYS A 253 5.77 15.77 12.05
CA LYS A 253 6.30 15.84 10.68
C LYS A 253 5.79 14.69 9.82
N LEU A 254 5.77 13.45 10.33
CA LEU A 254 5.22 12.29 9.60
C LEU A 254 3.77 12.53 9.18
N GLY A 255 2.92 13.00 10.10
CA GLY A 255 1.53 13.34 9.78
C GLY A 255 1.42 14.48 8.76
N TRP A 256 2.27 15.50 8.88
CA TRP A 256 2.32 16.63 7.97
C TRP A 256 2.86 16.27 6.57
N GLU A 257 3.72 15.26 6.44
CA GLU A 257 4.20 14.75 5.16
C GLU A 257 3.23 13.74 4.51
N GLY A 258 2.18 13.34 5.23
CA GLY A 258 1.07 12.54 4.69
C GLY A 258 1.04 11.09 5.14
N VAL A 259 1.83 10.73 6.15
CA VAL A 259 1.81 9.40 6.74
C VAL A 259 0.57 9.24 7.62
N GLY A 260 -0.15 8.14 7.46
CA GLY A 260 -1.35 7.85 8.25
C GLY A 260 -1.03 7.61 9.74
N PRO A 261 -1.98 7.83 10.67
CA PRO A 261 -1.72 7.75 12.11
C PRO A 261 -1.14 6.40 12.58
N GLU A 262 -1.63 5.28 12.04
CA GLU A 262 -1.13 3.94 12.42
C GLU A 262 0.29 3.72 11.93
N GLN A 263 0.56 4.03 10.66
CA GLN A 263 1.89 3.90 10.07
C GLN A 263 2.90 4.86 10.73
N GLY A 264 2.50 6.11 11.00
CA GLY A 264 3.34 7.07 11.70
C GLY A 264 3.68 6.60 13.11
N THR A 265 2.70 6.04 13.82
CA THR A 265 2.90 5.44 15.16
C THR A 265 3.85 4.25 15.10
N ASP A 266 3.68 3.34 14.13
CA ASP A 266 4.55 2.17 13.94
C ASP A 266 5.99 2.57 13.64
N ILE A 267 6.21 3.60 12.80
CA ILE A 267 7.53 4.18 12.53
C ILE A 267 8.16 4.70 13.82
N LEU A 268 7.42 5.43 14.66
CA LEU A 268 7.93 5.93 15.93
C LEU A 268 8.25 4.81 16.92
N LEU A 269 7.37 3.81 17.04
CA LEU A 269 7.52 2.67 17.95
C LEU A 269 8.74 1.80 17.59
N LYS A 270 8.93 1.51 16.30
CA LYS A 270 10.07 0.74 15.78
C LYS A 270 11.38 1.55 15.77
N GLY A 271 11.28 2.87 15.62
CA GLY A 271 12.40 3.80 15.60
C GLY A 271 12.77 4.31 16.99
N TRP A 272 12.47 5.58 17.24
CA TRP A 272 13.04 6.32 18.37
C TRP A 272 12.33 6.11 19.71
N TYR A 273 11.06 5.69 19.74
CA TYR A 273 10.29 5.59 20.99
C TYR A 273 10.96 4.63 21.99
N GLY A 274 11.37 3.44 21.53
CA GLY A 274 12.05 2.45 22.37
C GLY A 274 13.42 2.91 22.88
N ARG A 275 14.08 3.84 22.19
CA ARG A 275 15.35 4.47 22.63
C ARG A 275 15.11 5.52 23.71
N ILE A 276 14.06 6.35 23.57
CA ILE A 276 13.69 7.34 24.59
C ILE A 276 13.28 6.66 25.88
N GLU A 277 12.40 5.65 25.81
CA GLU A 277 11.82 5.01 26.99
C GLU A 277 12.90 4.49 27.96
N LYS A 278 14.03 4.03 27.41
CA LYS A 278 15.18 3.51 28.16
C LYS A 278 16.28 4.57 28.38
N GLY A 279 16.09 5.78 27.87
CA GLY A 279 17.08 6.85 27.88
C GLY A 279 17.18 7.58 29.22
N GLU A 280 18.38 8.08 29.53
CA GLU A 280 18.67 8.84 30.76
C GLU A 280 17.73 10.02 31.00
N ASN A 281 17.32 10.73 29.94
CA ASN A 281 16.40 11.85 30.07
C ASN A 281 14.96 11.41 30.38
N ALA A 282 14.52 10.21 29.95
CA ALA A 282 13.24 9.67 30.41
C ALA A 282 13.29 9.32 31.90
N VAL A 283 14.37 8.67 32.34
CA VAL A 283 14.60 8.35 33.77
C VAL A 283 14.66 9.62 34.61
N GLU A 284 15.41 10.63 34.19
CA GLU A 284 15.52 11.92 34.87
C GLU A 284 14.20 12.70 34.87
N GLY A 285 13.43 12.64 33.79
CA GLY A 285 12.11 13.26 33.71
C GLY A 285 11.15 12.68 34.77
N VAL A 286 11.07 11.36 34.86
CA VAL A 286 10.26 10.68 35.88
C VAL A 286 10.79 10.97 37.28
N LYS A 287 12.11 10.89 37.49
CA LYS A 287 12.74 11.12 38.80
C LYS A 287 12.51 12.55 39.31
N SER A 288 12.77 13.56 38.48
CA SER A 288 12.59 14.97 38.84
C SER A 288 11.13 15.32 39.15
N PHE A 289 10.18 14.70 38.44
CA PHE A 289 8.75 14.82 38.72
C PHE A 289 8.39 14.26 40.10
N VAL A 290 8.86 13.04 40.42
CA VAL A 290 8.67 12.40 41.73
C VAL A 290 9.32 13.23 42.86
N GLU A 291 10.52 13.76 42.63
CA GLU A 291 11.29 14.55 43.58
C GLU A 291 10.86 16.04 43.65
N ARG A 292 9.90 16.47 42.81
CA ARG A 292 9.40 17.85 42.72
C ARG A 292 10.50 18.91 42.53
N ARG A 293 11.51 18.59 41.73
CA ARG A 293 12.61 19.50 41.37
C ARG A 293 12.63 19.76 39.86
N LYS A 294 13.40 20.74 39.43
CA LYS A 294 13.64 20.95 37.99
C LYS A 294 14.45 19.77 37.42
N PRO A 295 14.10 19.27 36.22
CA PRO A 295 14.87 18.24 35.55
C PRO A 295 16.24 18.77 35.12
N ASN A 296 17.26 17.92 35.20
CA ASN A 296 18.60 18.19 34.70
C ASN A 296 18.85 17.38 33.42
N TRP A 297 18.35 17.91 32.29
CA TRP A 297 18.46 17.26 30.99
C TRP A 297 19.91 17.12 30.53
N LYS A 298 20.28 15.90 30.13
CA LYS A 298 21.57 15.59 29.53
C LYS A 298 21.56 15.95 28.05
N ASN A 299 22.63 16.61 27.60
CA ASN A 299 22.91 16.80 26.19
C ASN A 299 23.52 15.51 25.66
N LYS A 300 22.97 14.97 24.58
CA LYS A 300 23.51 13.79 23.89
C LYS A 300 23.94 14.18 22.48
N PRO A 301 25.09 13.69 22.00
CA PRO A 301 25.37 13.71 20.59
C PRO A 301 24.37 12.83 19.86
N TYR A 302 23.68 13.43 18.89
CA TYR A 302 22.87 12.70 17.92
C TYR A 302 23.64 12.73 16.61
N SER A 303 24.00 11.56 16.07
CA SER A 303 24.79 11.50 14.86
C SER A 303 23.91 11.64 13.63
N THR A 304 24.25 12.59 12.78
CA THR A 304 23.67 12.78 11.44
C THR A 304 24.53 12.12 10.35
N SER A 305 25.56 11.34 10.71
CA SER A 305 26.46 10.68 9.76
C SER A 305 26.11 9.20 9.57
N PRO A 306 25.78 8.75 8.34
CA PRO A 306 25.38 7.37 8.08
C PRO A 306 26.47 6.31 8.29
N ASP A 307 27.66 6.68 8.77
CA ASP A 307 28.77 5.77 9.10
C ASP A 307 28.95 5.56 10.61
N ASP A 308 28.15 6.24 11.43
CA ASP A 308 28.17 6.13 12.89
C ASP A 308 27.29 4.93 13.35
N PRO A 309 27.76 4.03 14.24
CA PRO A 309 26.91 3.00 14.83
C PRO A 309 25.71 3.56 15.62
N ASP A 310 25.79 4.81 16.07
CA ASP A 310 24.68 5.57 16.66
C ASP A 310 23.92 6.43 15.62
N TYR A 311 24.15 6.21 14.31
CA TYR A 311 23.41 6.89 13.25
C TYR A 311 21.92 6.57 13.33
N ASP A 312 21.15 7.60 13.63
CA ASP A 312 19.72 7.50 13.80
C ASP A 312 19.03 7.47 12.43
N VAL A 313 18.33 6.37 12.17
CA VAL A 313 17.58 6.02 10.94
C VAL A 313 16.49 7.06 10.55
N LEU A 314 16.32 8.17 11.27
CA LEU A 314 15.33 9.21 10.95
C LEU A 314 15.88 10.48 10.28
N VAL A 315 17.21 10.64 10.12
CA VAL A 315 17.73 11.74 9.26
C VAL A 315 17.53 11.42 7.76
N ALA A 316 17.27 10.15 7.43
CA ALA A 316 16.90 9.68 6.09
C ALA A 316 15.39 9.44 5.95
N TYR A 317 14.58 10.46 6.23
CA TYR A 317 13.31 10.63 5.51
C TYR A 317 13.27 12.02 4.86
N PRO A 318 14.03 12.26 3.77
CA PRO A 318 13.42 12.85 2.60
C PRO A 318 12.60 11.74 1.93
N PHE A 319 11.34 11.96 1.58
CA PHE A 319 10.57 11.13 0.64
C PHE A 319 11.43 10.11 -0.12
N PHE A 320 11.34 8.81 0.26
CA PHE A 320 11.92 7.67 -0.48
C PHE A 320 13.15 7.99 -1.35
N ILE A 321 14.33 8.02 -0.74
CA ILE A 321 15.58 7.64 -1.41
C ILE A 321 16.13 6.46 -0.63
N GLU A 322 15.99 5.25 -1.19
CA GLU A 322 16.77 4.09 -0.77
C GLU A 322 18.23 4.34 -1.14
N ASP A 323 19.01 4.94 -0.24
CA ASP A 323 20.47 4.80 -0.27
C ASP A 323 20.82 3.51 0.46
N CYS A 324 20.88 2.41 -0.32
CA CYS A 324 21.76 1.30 0.00
C CYS A 324 23.20 1.83 0.09
N LYS A 325 23.74 1.98 1.30
CA LYS A 325 25.18 2.09 1.49
C LYS A 325 25.85 0.76 1.17
N ILE A 326 26.20 0.57 -0.10
CA ILE A 326 27.23 -0.37 -0.51
C ILE A 326 28.57 0.24 -0.07
N ARG A 327 29.25 -0.37 0.92
CA ARG A 327 30.70 -0.16 1.11
C ARG A 327 31.42 -0.80 -0.08
N ALA A 328 31.62 -0.04 -1.14
CA ALA A 328 32.58 -0.40 -2.18
C ALA A 328 33.97 0.01 -1.71
N SER A 329 34.76 -0.96 -1.26
CA SER A 329 36.21 -0.80 -1.19
C SER A 329 36.74 -0.45 -2.59
N HIS A 330 37.59 0.56 -2.68
CA HIS A 330 38.22 1.06 -3.91
C HIS A 330 38.61 -0.03 -4.93
N SER A 331 37.87 -0.13 -6.03
CA SER A 331 38.40 -0.29 -7.39
C SER A 331 37.27 -0.46 -8.42
N ASN A 332 37.24 0.44 -9.41
CA ASN A 332 36.58 0.37 -10.72
C ASN A 332 35.08 0.03 -10.79
N LEU A 333 34.23 1.06 -10.87
CA LEU A 333 32.88 0.99 -11.48
C LEU A 333 32.32 2.42 -11.68
N ASP A 334 32.65 3.04 -12.82
CA ASP A 334 31.97 4.26 -13.31
C ASP A 334 30.82 3.84 -14.23
N GLY A 335 29.60 3.72 -13.69
CA GLY A 335 28.40 3.37 -14.44
C GLY A 335 27.13 3.89 -13.78
N LEU A 336 26.51 4.89 -14.40
CA LEU A 336 25.31 5.60 -13.94
C LEU A 336 24.06 4.69 -13.99
N ILE A 337 23.45 4.39 -12.84
CA ILE A 337 22.20 3.61 -12.71
C ILE A 337 21.02 4.58 -12.58
N LEU A 338 20.01 4.47 -13.45
CA LEU A 338 18.80 5.30 -13.44
C LEU A 338 17.57 4.40 -13.18
N ALA A 339 17.27 4.12 -11.91
CA ALA A 339 16.05 3.43 -11.51
C ALA A 339 14.90 4.44 -11.36
N ILE A 340 13.91 4.38 -12.26
CA ILE A 340 12.72 5.23 -12.19
C ILE A 340 11.72 4.56 -11.24
N ARG A 341 11.76 4.87 -9.94
CA ARG A 341 10.59 4.82 -9.06
C ARG A 341 10.29 6.27 -8.68
N HIS A 342 9.10 6.73 -9.08
CA HIS A 342 8.58 8.10 -9.01
C HIS A 342 8.91 9.04 -10.18
N GLN A 343 7.85 9.71 -10.63
CA GLN A 343 7.81 10.64 -11.75
C GLN A 343 8.84 11.75 -11.58
N SER A 344 9.87 11.77 -12.44
CA SER A 344 10.44 12.93 -13.15
C SER A 344 11.91 12.66 -13.49
N LEU A 345 12.23 12.52 -14.78
CA LEU A 345 13.58 12.74 -15.28
C LEU A 345 13.54 13.44 -16.65
N TYR A 346 14.24 14.58 -16.71
CA TYR A 346 14.41 15.45 -17.87
C TYR A 346 15.54 14.92 -18.76
N PHE A 347 15.25 14.65 -20.04
CA PHE A 347 16.28 14.53 -21.08
C PHE A 347 16.32 15.81 -21.91
N ARG A 348 17.52 16.42 -22.00
CA ARG A 348 17.85 17.49 -22.94
C ARG A 348 18.26 16.87 -24.28
N THR A 349 17.33 16.75 -25.20
CA THR A 349 17.58 16.96 -26.63
C THR A 349 16.32 17.56 -27.22
N GLU A 350 16.48 18.65 -27.97
CA GLU A 350 15.40 19.24 -28.77
C GLU A 350 14.81 18.15 -29.69
N TYR A 351 13.50 18.20 -29.92
CA TYR A 351 12.65 17.27 -30.69
C TYR A 351 11.76 16.27 -29.90
N THR A 352 10.49 16.68 -29.80
CA THR A 352 9.23 15.93 -29.57
C THR A 352 9.11 15.01 -28.35
N PHE A 353 8.88 15.63 -27.18
CA PHE A 353 8.55 15.02 -25.88
C PHE A 353 7.13 14.40 -25.80
N SER A 354 6.21 14.81 -26.66
CA SER A 354 4.76 14.57 -26.48
C SER A 354 4.29 13.15 -26.81
N SER A 355 4.92 12.44 -27.75
CA SER A 355 4.55 11.06 -28.09
C SER A 355 5.14 10.04 -27.10
N LEU A 356 6.39 10.25 -26.67
CA LEU A 356 7.13 9.34 -25.80
C LEU A 356 6.60 9.38 -24.36
N ALA A 357 6.35 10.58 -23.80
CA ALA A 357 5.82 10.71 -22.45
C ALA A 357 4.40 10.13 -22.31
N CYS A 358 3.55 10.31 -23.33
CA CYS A 358 2.19 9.75 -23.34
C CYS A 358 2.22 8.22 -23.43
N HIS A 359 3.18 7.64 -24.16
CA HIS A 359 3.33 6.19 -24.29
C HIS A 359 3.95 5.52 -23.05
N ILE A 360 4.88 6.21 -22.36
CA ILE A 360 5.49 5.78 -21.09
C ILE A 360 4.44 5.71 -19.97
N LEU A 361 3.59 6.74 -19.88
CA LEU A 361 2.51 6.80 -18.89
C LEU A 361 1.44 5.71 -19.14
N GLN A 362 1.31 5.24 -20.37
CA GLN A 362 0.35 4.20 -20.76
C GLN A 362 0.87 2.76 -20.63
N ASN A 363 2.19 2.52 -20.70
CA ASN A 363 2.74 1.15 -20.89
C ASN A 363 3.82 0.68 -19.88
N GLY A 364 4.39 1.54 -19.02
CA GLY A 364 5.39 1.13 -18.00
C GLY A 364 6.86 1.53 -18.29
N TYR A 365 7.78 1.10 -17.41
CA TYR A 365 9.17 1.61 -17.25
C TYR A 365 10.13 1.33 -18.42
N GLY A 366 11.07 2.26 -18.67
CA GLY A 366 12.18 2.08 -19.63
C GLY A 366 13.53 1.98 -18.93
N LEU A 367 14.36 1.00 -19.28
CA LEU A 367 15.73 0.79 -18.79
C LEU A 367 16.74 1.31 -19.83
N VAL A 368 17.74 2.09 -19.41
CA VAL A 368 18.81 2.60 -20.30
C VAL A 368 20.11 1.87 -19.98
N THR A 369 20.67 1.15 -20.95
CA THR A 369 21.98 0.49 -20.82
C THR A 369 22.98 1.08 -21.81
N LYS A 370 24.20 1.41 -21.37
CA LYS A 370 25.31 1.77 -22.25
C LYS A 370 26.05 0.49 -22.63
N ASP A 371 26.28 0.26 -23.93
CA ASP A 371 27.09 -0.88 -24.39
C ASP A 371 28.55 -0.67 -23.95
N LEU A 372 28.87 -1.14 -22.75
CA LEU A 372 30.23 -1.38 -22.28
C LEU A 372 30.23 -2.82 -21.76
N ASP A 373 30.77 -3.72 -22.57
CA ASP A 373 31.20 -5.08 -22.22
C ASP A 373 30.30 -5.85 -21.24
N HIS A 374 29.31 -6.58 -21.79
CA HIS A 374 28.65 -7.75 -21.19
C HIS A 374 28.04 -7.62 -19.77
N THR A 375 27.91 -6.43 -19.19
CA THR A 375 27.41 -6.25 -17.81
C THR A 375 26.08 -5.48 -17.82
N SER A 376 25.00 -6.20 -18.15
CA SER A 376 23.63 -5.70 -17.93
C SER A 376 23.30 -5.80 -16.45
N ILE A 377 22.89 -4.70 -15.81
CA ILE A 377 22.55 -4.66 -14.36
C ILE A 377 21.19 -5.34 -14.08
N VAL A 378 20.35 -5.43 -15.11
CA VAL A 378 19.12 -6.23 -15.14
C VAL A 378 19.32 -7.25 -16.24
N ALA A 379 19.21 -8.54 -15.93
CA ALA A 379 19.31 -9.57 -16.95
C ALA A 379 18.12 -9.39 -17.91
N LYS A 380 18.37 -9.34 -19.23
CA LYS A 380 17.27 -9.47 -20.19
C LYS A 380 16.71 -10.89 -20.04
N PRO A 381 15.38 -11.09 -19.97
CA PRO A 381 14.82 -12.42 -20.02
C PRO A 381 15.35 -13.11 -21.27
N THR A 382 15.86 -14.32 -21.11
CA THR A 382 16.35 -15.08 -22.26
C THR A 382 15.19 -15.31 -23.23
N PRO A 383 15.41 -15.34 -24.55
CA PRO A 383 14.34 -15.64 -25.51
C PRO A 383 13.68 -17.01 -25.28
N HIS A 384 14.41 -17.92 -24.63
CA HIS A 384 13.98 -19.26 -24.28
C HIS A 384 13.95 -19.45 -22.76
N PHE A 385 13.08 -20.33 -22.29
CA PHE A 385 13.02 -20.75 -20.89
C PHE A 385 14.33 -21.45 -20.48
N ASP A 386 14.91 -21.01 -19.37
CA ASP A 386 16.11 -21.62 -18.80
C ASP A 386 15.77 -22.47 -17.57
N ALA A 387 15.79 -23.79 -17.76
CA ALA A 387 15.55 -24.76 -16.70
C ALA A 387 16.59 -24.68 -15.58
N LYS A 388 17.84 -24.28 -15.88
CA LYS A 388 18.91 -24.17 -14.86
C LYS A 388 18.60 -23.05 -13.87
N THR A 389 18.14 -21.90 -14.36
CA THR A 389 17.70 -20.80 -13.52
C THR A 389 16.50 -21.21 -12.66
N ALA A 390 15.49 -21.86 -13.24
CA ALA A 390 14.33 -22.36 -12.49
C ALA A 390 14.70 -23.37 -11.39
N LEU A 391 15.64 -24.28 -11.67
CA LEU A 391 16.19 -25.23 -10.70
C LEU A 391 16.97 -24.54 -9.58
N THR A 392 17.71 -23.48 -9.90
CA THR A 392 18.45 -22.69 -8.90
C THR A 392 17.50 -22.05 -7.89
N TRP A 393 16.38 -21.47 -8.36
CA TRP A 393 15.33 -20.94 -7.48
C TRP A 393 14.67 -22.00 -6.61
N LEU A 394 14.36 -23.15 -7.21
CA LEU A 394 13.77 -24.28 -6.49
C LEU A 394 14.70 -24.78 -5.38
N GLN A 395 15.98 -24.95 -5.69
CA GLN A 395 17.01 -25.40 -4.73
C GLN A 395 17.15 -24.39 -3.59
N HIS A 396 17.27 -23.10 -3.91
CA HIS A 396 17.34 -22.04 -2.89
C HIS A 396 16.12 -22.07 -1.96
N CYS A 397 14.92 -22.24 -2.50
CA CYS A 397 13.70 -22.37 -1.70
C CYS A 397 13.74 -23.59 -0.77
N GLN A 398 14.22 -24.74 -1.26
CA GLN A 398 14.36 -25.97 -0.48
C GLN A 398 15.38 -25.82 0.65
N ASP A 399 16.51 -25.16 0.39
CA ASP A 399 17.61 -25.03 1.33
C ASP A 399 17.38 -23.94 2.38
N CYS A 400 16.75 -22.82 2.01
CA CYS A 400 16.70 -21.62 2.86
C CYS A 400 15.35 -21.40 3.57
N HIS A 401 14.23 -21.96 3.09
CA HIS A 401 12.91 -21.54 3.58
C HIS A 401 12.29 -22.45 4.66
N GLY A 402 12.87 -23.62 4.92
CA GLY A 402 12.45 -24.54 5.98
C GLY A 402 10.98 -24.99 5.87
N LEU A 403 10.35 -25.26 7.02
CA LEU A 403 9.00 -25.85 7.13
C LEU A 403 7.92 -25.11 6.33
N VAL A 404 8.02 -23.79 6.20
CA VAL A 404 7.03 -22.95 5.49
C VAL A 404 6.89 -23.32 4.00
N CYS A 405 7.98 -23.79 3.38
CA CYS A 405 7.98 -24.22 1.97
C CYS A 405 8.14 -25.73 1.78
N SER A 406 8.38 -26.50 2.85
CA SER A 406 8.58 -27.96 2.77
C SER A 406 7.43 -28.79 3.33
N GLN A 407 6.49 -28.20 4.08
CA GLN A 407 5.36 -28.93 4.67
C GLN A 407 4.39 -29.47 3.59
N ARG A 408 4.39 -30.78 3.39
CA ARG A 408 3.42 -31.49 2.54
C ARG A 408 2.11 -31.76 3.30
N GLN A 409 1.01 -31.88 2.57
CA GLN A 409 -0.28 -32.30 3.11
C GLN A 409 -0.43 -33.83 3.04
N SER A 410 -1.11 -34.42 4.02
CA SER A 410 -1.49 -35.84 3.96
C SER A 410 -2.41 -36.07 2.75
N PHE A 411 -2.02 -36.97 1.88
CA PHE A 411 -2.83 -37.43 0.75
C PHE A 411 -3.46 -38.78 1.14
N MET A 412 -4.54 -39.18 0.44
CA MET A 412 -5.15 -40.50 0.65
C MET A 412 -5.37 -41.19 -0.70
N GLY A 413 -4.62 -42.26 -0.96
CA GLY A 413 -4.73 -43.12 -2.12
C GLY A 413 -3.64 -42.88 -3.18
N ALA A 414 -3.71 -43.62 -4.29
CA ALA A 414 -2.78 -43.41 -5.39
C ALA A 414 -3.14 -42.17 -6.22
N ILE A 415 -2.13 -41.44 -6.69
CA ILE A 415 -2.29 -40.28 -7.58
C ILE A 415 -2.10 -40.69 -9.04
N SER A 416 -2.96 -40.21 -9.92
CA SER A 416 -2.81 -40.42 -11.36
C SER A 416 -1.85 -39.38 -11.95
N LEU A 417 -0.76 -39.80 -12.59
CA LEU A 417 0.26 -38.91 -13.16
C LEU A 417 0.53 -39.28 -14.62
N ILE A 418 0.95 -38.28 -15.40
CA ILE A 418 1.50 -38.45 -16.74
C ILE A 418 2.99 -38.75 -16.61
N ASP A 419 3.42 -39.90 -17.09
CA ASP A 419 4.85 -40.17 -17.33
C ASP A 419 5.27 -39.42 -18.60
N CYS A 420 6.12 -38.41 -18.46
CA CYS A 420 6.52 -37.53 -19.56
C CYS A 420 7.44 -38.23 -20.58
N HIS A 421 8.08 -39.35 -20.22
CA HIS A 421 8.92 -40.11 -21.15
C HIS A 421 8.10 -41.06 -22.02
N THR A 422 7.14 -41.76 -21.42
CA THR A 422 6.31 -42.74 -22.13
C THR A 422 5.00 -42.16 -22.64
N LEU A 423 4.64 -40.95 -22.20
CA LEU A 423 3.37 -40.28 -22.48
C LEU A 423 2.14 -41.11 -22.05
N THR A 424 2.28 -41.90 -20.98
CA THR A 424 1.17 -42.70 -20.42
C THR A 424 0.66 -42.11 -19.12
N VAL A 425 -0.66 -42.14 -18.92
CA VAL A 425 -1.29 -41.82 -17.64
C VAL A 425 -1.44 -43.08 -16.79
N GLY A 426 -0.97 -43.04 -15.54
CA GLY A 426 -1.03 -44.19 -14.63
C GLY A 426 -1.14 -43.78 -13.16
N LEU A 427 -1.48 -44.74 -12.30
CA LEU A 427 -1.50 -44.55 -10.84
C LEU A 427 -0.11 -44.72 -10.23
N HIS A 428 0.24 -43.83 -9.31
CA HIS A 428 1.52 -43.76 -8.62
C HIS A 428 1.32 -43.58 -7.10
N SER A 429 2.36 -43.86 -6.32
CA SER A 429 2.36 -43.59 -4.88
C SER A 429 2.33 -42.09 -4.59
N GLU A 430 1.85 -41.74 -3.40
CA GLU A 430 1.70 -40.35 -2.93
C GLU A 430 3.03 -39.60 -2.82
N ASP A 431 4.12 -40.33 -2.57
CA ASP A 431 5.45 -39.75 -2.38
C ASP A 431 6.17 -39.41 -3.68
N GLN A 432 5.65 -39.87 -4.82
CA GLN A 432 6.27 -39.69 -6.13
C GLN A 432 6.46 -38.20 -6.42
N PRO A 433 7.68 -37.68 -6.68
CA PRO A 433 7.86 -36.28 -7.06
C PRO A 433 7.26 -35.99 -8.44
N TYR A 434 6.49 -34.91 -8.53
CA TYR A 434 5.85 -34.46 -9.77
C TYR A 434 5.72 -32.94 -9.82
N ILE A 435 5.56 -32.43 -11.04
CA ILE A 435 5.14 -31.05 -11.32
C ILE A 435 3.63 -31.03 -11.58
N ALA A 436 2.93 -29.98 -11.17
CA ALA A 436 1.53 -29.76 -11.54
C ALA A 436 1.42 -28.65 -12.61
N LEU A 437 0.42 -28.72 -13.49
CA LEU A 437 0.09 -27.66 -14.43
C LEU A 437 -1.26 -27.03 -14.10
N SER A 438 -1.27 -25.70 -13.96
CA SER A 438 -2.47 -24.87 -13.81
C SER A 438 -2.60 -23.94 -15.03
N TYR A 439 -3.71 -24.05 -15.76
CA TYR A 439 -3.92 -23.36 -17.04
C TYR A 439 -5.40 -23.20 -17.39
N VAL A 440 -5.71 -22.38 -18.40
CA VAL A 440 -7.08 -22.17 -18.89
C VAL A 440 -7.45 -23.26 -19.91
N TRP A 441 -8.41 -24.12 -19.55
CA TRP A 441 -8.98 -25.10 -20.48
C TRP A 441 -9.62 -24.45 -21.71
N GLY A 442 -9.47 -25.11 -22.88
CA GLY A 442 -10.20 -24.79 -24.10
C GLY A 442 -11.62 -25.37 -24.13
N ALA A 443 -12.48 -24.87 -25.03
CA ALA A 443 -13.90 -25.23 -25.12
C ALA A 443 -14.19 -26.65 -25.68
N SER A 444 -13.17 -27.44 -25.99
CA SER A 444 -13.30 -28.75 -26.65
C SER A 444 -13.10 -29.93 -25.69
N SER A 445 -13.66 -31.09 -26.07
CA SER A 445 -13.42 -32.39 -25.43
C SER A 445 -11.92 -32.71 -25.31
N ILE A 446 -11.56 -33.65 -24.44
CA ILE A 446 -10.18 -34.16 -24.32
C ILE A 446 -9.66 -34.56 -25.71
N ARG A 447 -8.53 -33.98 -26.12
CA ARG A 447 -7.84 -34.25 -27.39
C ARG A 447 -6.57 -35.07 -27.13
N GLY A 448 -6.15 -35.85 -28.12
CA GLY A 448 -4.86 -36.52 -28.09
C GLY A 448 -4.71 -37.66 -27.08
N VAL A 449 -5.80 -38.35 -26.74
CA VAL A 449 -5.78 -39.51 -25.84
C VAL A 449 -6.27 -40.76 -26.56
N LYS A 450 -5.52 -41.87 -26.43
CA LYS A 450 -5.90 -43.20 -26.92
C LYS A 450 -5.89 -44.22 -25.78
N PRO A 451 -6.85 -45.15 -25.71
CA PRO A 451 -6.80 -46.23 -24.72
C PRO A 451 -5.66 -47.21 -25.04
N LEU A 452 -4.89 -47.60 -24.03
CA LEU A 452 -3.79 -48.57 -24.12
C LEU A 452 -3.77 -49.48 -22.89
N ASN A 453 -4.20 -50.74 -23.01
CA ASN A 453 -4.10 -51.76 -21.95
C ASN A 453 -4.55 -51.28 -20.55
N ARG A 454 -5.76 -50.70 -20.45
CA ARG A 454 -6.34 -50.07 -19.23
C ARG A 454 -5.65 -48.78 -18.75
N LYS A 455 -4.63 -48.28 -19.45
CA LYS A 455 -4.03 -46.95 -19.30
C LYS A 455 -4.46 -46.02 -20.43
N LEU A 456 -4.20 -44.73 -20.27
CA LEU A 456 -4.39 -43.73 -21.33
C LEU A 456 -3.02 -43.37 -21.92
N GLN A 457 -2.88 -43.44 -23.24
CA GLN A 457 -1.70 -43.01 -23.99
C GLN A 457 -1.96 -41.65 -24.61
N LEU A 458 -1.10 -40.68 -24.33
CA LEU A 458 -1.15 -39.36 -24.93
C LEU A 458 -0.42 -39.38 -26.30
N CYS A 459 -1.02 -38.73 -27.29
CA CYS A 459 -0.46 -38.53 -28.62
C CYS A 459 0.05 -37.08 -28.71
N LEU A 460 1.36 -36.90 -28.63
CA LEU A 460 2.00 -35.59 -28.46
C LEU A 460 1.54 -34.56 -29.51
N GLU A 461 1.41 -34.95 -30.78
CA GLU A 461 1.04 -34.07 -31.89
C GLU A 461 -0.40 -33.54 -31.76
N GLN A 462 -1.26 -34.25 -31.03
CA GLN A 462 -2.68 -33.94 -30.86
C GLN A 462 -2.98 -33.23 -29.53
N LEU A 463 -1.99 -33.09 -28.65
CA LEU A 463 -2.13 -32.36 -27.39
C LEU A 463 -2.15 -30.84 -27.62
N PRO A 464 -2.87 -30.06 -26.78
CA PRO A 464 -2.75 -28.61 -26.78
C PRO A 464 -1.31 -28.15 -26.55
N GLN A 465 -0.97 -26.99 -27.11
CA GLN A 465 0.40 -26.47 -27.06
C GLN A 465 0.90 -26.31 -25.62
N VAL A 466 0.08 -25.79 -24.70
CA VAL A 466 0.47 -25.60 -23.29
C VAL A 466 0.83 -26.92 -22.59
N VAL A 467 0.17 -28.03 -22.98
CA VAL A 467 0.42 -29.35 -22.41
C VAL A 467 1.73 -29.91 -22.93
N ARG A 468 2.00 -29.77 -24.24
CA ARG A 468 3.30 -30.15 -24.83
C ARG A 468 4.44 -29.38 -24.18
N ASP A 469 4.27 -28.07 -24.03
CA ASP A 469 5.27 -27.20 -23.44
C ASP A 469 5.51 -27.54 -21.96
N ALA A 470 4.45 -27.83 -21.20
CA ALA A 470 4.57 -28.25 -19.80
C ALA A 470 5.31 -29.59 -19.65
N ILE A 471 5.08 -30.56 -20.56
CA ILE A 471 5.86 -31.81 -20.62
C ILE A 471 7.34 -31.50 -20.87
N ALA A 472 7.64 -30.60 -21.82
CA ALA A 472 9.02 -30.19 -22.13
C ALA A 472 9.69 -29.50 -20.94
N VAL A 473 9.01 -28.56 -20.28
CA VAL A 473 9.50 -27.89 -19.05
C VAL A 473 9.77 -28.93 -17.96
N THR A 474 8.84 -29.85 -17.73
CA THR A 474 8.95 -30.90 -16.71
C THR A 474 10.21 -31.74 -16.92
N LEU A 475 10.43 -32.24 -18.14
CA LEU A 475 11.61 -33.01 -18.51
C LEU A 475 12.90 -32.18 -18.40
N SER A 476 12.88 -30.92 -18.84
CA SER A 476 14.05 -30.03 -18.79
C SER A 476 14.49 -29.71 -17.36
N MET A 477 13.55 -29.69 -16.41
CA MET A 477 13.82 -29.53 -14.98
C MET A 477 14.18 -30.87 -14.29
N GLY A 478 14.31 -31.96 -15.04
CA GLY A 478 14.70 -33.27 -14.50
C GLY A 478 13.57 -34.04 -13.79
N PHE A 479 12.31 -33.62 -13.93
CA PHE A 479 11.17 -34.33 -13.39
C PHE A 479 10.60 -35.30 -14.44
N ARG A 480 10.15 -36.47 -13.98
CA ARG A 480 9.54 -37.50 -14.85
C ARG A 480 8.03 -37.35 -14.97
N TYR A 481 7.38 -36.89 -13.91
CA TYR A 481 5.93 -36.94 -13.78
C TYR A 481 5.31 -35.56 -13.75
N LEU A 482 4.20 -35.43 -14.50
CA LEU A 482 3.40 -34.22 -14.60
C LEU A 482 1.94 -34.55 -14.23
N TRP A 483 1.33 -33.73 -13.40
CA TRP A 483 -0.09 -33.79 -13.10
C TRP A 483 -0.83 -32.69 -13.86
N ILE A 484 -1.90 -33.08 -14.55
CA ILE A 484 -2.79 -32.17 -15.27
C ILE A 484 -4.23 -32.62 -15.03
N ASP A 485 -5.04 -31.77 -14.42
CA ASP A 485 -6.44 -32.03 -14.09
C ASP A 485 -7.24 -32.69 -15.24
N LYS A 486 -7.10 -32.18 -16.47
CA LYS A 486 -7.82 -32.64 -17.67
C LYS A 486 -7.53 -34.10 -18.03
N TYR A 487 -6.34 -34.62 -17.70
CA TYR A 487 -5.88 -35.96 -18.11
C TYR A 487 -5.71 -36.93 -16.93
N CYS A 488 -5.35 -36.41 -15.76
CA CYS A 488 -5.13 -37.20 -14.55
C CYS A 488 -6.43 -37.50 -13.79
N ILE A 489 -7.45 -36.65 -13.95
CA ILE A 489 -8.80 -36.89 -13.40
C ILE A 489 -9.62 -37.65 -14.43
N ASP A 490 -10.25 -38.74 -14.00
CA ASP A 490 -11.13 -39.53 -14.87
C ASP A 490 -12.42 -38.75 -15.16
N GLN A 491 -12.48 -38.10 -16.31
CA GLN A 491 -13.63 -37.27 -16.69
C GLN A 491 -14.90 -38.08 -16.98
N ASN A 492 -14.78 -39.40 -17.16
CA ASN A 492 -15.89 -40.28 -17.53
C ASN A 492 -16.51 -40.99 -16.32
N ASP A 493 -15.87 -40.95 -15.14
CA ASP A 493 -16.37 -41.51 -13.89
C ASP A 493 -16.72 -40.38 -12.90
N PRO A 494 -18.01 -40.01 -12.75
CA PRO A 494 -18.43 -38.92 -11.87
C PRO A 494 -18.05 -39.13 -10.39
N ILE A 495 -17.99 -40.37 -9.92
CA ILE A 495 -17.68 -40.69 -8.52
C ILE A 495 -16.19 -40.46 -8.28
N ARG A 496 -15.33 -41.04 -9.11
CA ARG A 496 -13.88 -40.83 -9.03
C ARG A 496 -13.51 -39.38 -9.27
N ARG A 497 -14.13 -38.72 -10.25
CA ARG A 497 -13.97 -37.29 -10.50
C ARG A 497 -14.26 -36.48 -9.25
N SER A 498 -15.39 -36.74 -8.58
CA SER A 498 -15.75 -36.04 -7.35
C SER A 498 -14.74 -36.29 -6.22
N GLN A 499 -14.26 -37.53 -6.05
CA GLN A 499 -13.25 -37.86 -5.05
C GLN A 499 -11.92 -37.16 -5.32
N GLN A 500 -11.47 -37.13 -6.57
CA GLN A 500 -10.22 -36.47 -6.96
C GLN A 500 -10.32 -34.93 -6.86
N ILE A 501 -11.46 -34.34 -7.22
CA ILE A 501 -11.71 -32.90 -7.03
C ILE A 501 -11.61 -32.52 -5.54
N GLN A 502 -12.10 -33.38 -4.64
CA GLN A 502 -11.98 -33.16 -3.20
C GLN A 502 -10.55 -33.24 -2.66
N GLN A 503 -9.58 -33.69 -3.46
CA GLN A 503 -8.17 -33.80 -3.11
C GLN A 503 -7.28 -32.80 -3.89
N MET A 504 -7.85 -31.90 -4.70
CA MET A 504 -7.06 -30.92 -5.47
C MET A 504 -6.14 -30.07 -4.59
N ASP A 505 -6.56 -29.79 -3.37
CA ASP A 505 -5.75 -29.11 -2.36
C ASP A 505 -4.45 -29.82 -2.06
N ALA A 506 -4.54 -31.12 -1.75
CA ALA A 506 -3.38 -31.94 -1.46
C ALA A 506 -2.50 -32.15 -2.70
N ILE A 507 -3.09 -32.23 -3.90
CA ILE A 507 -2.34 -32.34 -5.16
C ILE A 507 -1.44 -31.12 -5.36
N TYR A 508 -2.01 -29.92 -5.42
CA TYR A 508 -1.22 -28.71 -5.66
C TYR A 508 -0.22 -28.44 -4.52
N ALA A 509 -0.62 -28.70 -3.26
CA ALA A 509 0.27 -28.57 -2.11
C ALA A 509 1.45 -29.57 -2.14
N ASN A 510 1.27 -30.78 -2.68
CA ASN A 510 2.32 -31.81 -2.70
C ASN A 510 3.20 -31.78 -3.95
N SER A 511 2.79 -31.10 -5.03
CA SER A 511 3.65 -30.87 -6.19
C SER A 511 4.98 -30.22 -5.81
N GLU A 512 6.07 -30.54 -6.51
CA GLU A 512 7.36 -29.90 -6.25
C GLU A 512 7.37 -28.45 -6.68
N VAL A 513 6.76 -28.19 -7.83
CA VAL A 513 6.48 -26.87 -8.41
C VAL A 513 5.18 -26.98 -9.21
N THR A 514 4.35 -25.95 -9.16
CA THR A 514 3.22 -25.78 -10.07
C THR A 514 3.58 -24.81 -11.19
N ILE A 515 3.53 -25.27 -12.43
CA ILE A 515 3.60 -24.43 -13.62
C ILE A 515 2.26 -23.69 -13.74
N ILE A 516 2.32 -22.37 -13.82
CA ILE A 516 1.15 -21.52 -14.06
C ILE A 516 1.27 -20.90 -15.44
N ALA A 517 0.35 -21.26 -16.33
CA ALA A 517 0.23 -20.65 -17.65
C ALA A 517 -0.65 -19.38 -17.54
N ALA A 518 -0.05 -18.27 -17.11
CA ALA A 518 -0.73 -16.99 -17.00
C ALA A 518 -0.80 -16.25 -18.34
N ALA A 519 0.10 -16.56 -19.28
CA ALA A 519 0.09 -16.00 -20.63
C ALA A 519 -1.00 -16.62 -21.51
N GLY A 520 -1.65 -15.77 -22.31
CA GLY A 520 -2.66 -16.18 -23.28
C GLY A 520 -4.03 -16.49 -22.69
N ASP A 521 -4.97 -16.78 -23.60
CA ASP A 521 -6.39 -16.93 -23.25
C ASP A 521 -6.88 -18.39 -23.32
N ASN A 522 -6.09 -19.36 -23.76
CA ASN A 522 -6.53 -20.74 -23.89
C ASN A 522 -5.37 -21.74 -23.96
N GLU A 523 -5.70 -23.03 -23.93
CA GLU A 523 -4.75 -24.14 -23.93
C GLU A 523 -3.90 -24.29 -25.20
N ASP A 524 -4.31 -23.69 -26.32
CA ASP A 524 -3.57 -23.73 -27.58
C ASP A 524 -2.49 -22.63 -27.67
N TYR A 525 -2.44 -21.70 -26.69
CA TYR A 525 -1.49 -20.59 -26.69
C TYR A 525 -0.03 -21.03 -26.50
N GLY A 526 0.22 -21.97 -25.59
CA GLY A 526 1.56 -22.43 -25.22
C GLY A 526 2.21 -21.65 -24.08
N LEU A 527 3.39 -22.10 -23.63
CA LEU A 527 4.18 -21.43 -22.61
C LEU A 527 5.27 -20.55 -23.28
N PRO A 528 5.26 -19.22 -23.08
CA PRO A 528 6.26 -18.34 -23.71
C PRO A 528 7.71 -18.68 -23.36
N GLY A 529 8.53 -18.80 -24.39
CA GLY A 529 9.93 -19.22 -24.31
C GLY A 529 10.13 -20.73 -24.38
N VAL A 530 9.06 -21.53 -24.54
CA VAL A 530 9.13 -22.99 -24.64
C VAL A 530 8.69 -23.43 -26.04
N GLY A 531 9.43 -24.40 -26.61
CA GLY A 531 9.10 -24.97 -27.91
C GLY A 531 9.02 -23.91 -29.02
N THR A 532 7.89 -23.84 -29.70
CA THR A 532 7.66 -22.88 -30.78
C THR A 532 7.10 -21.53 -30.29
N ARG A 533 6.66 -21.43 -29.02
CA ARG A 533 6.03 -20.22 -28.51
C ARG A 533 7.10 -19.21 -28.09
N GLN A 534 7.28 -18.18 -28.91
CA GLN A 534 8.21 -17.09 -28.63
C GLN A 534 7.68 -16.14 -27.55
N ARG A 535 8.60 -15.57 -26.77
CA ARG A 535 8.31 -14.47 -25.84
C ARG A 535 8.06 -13.17 -26.63
N THR A 536 7.25 -12.29 -26.06
CA THR A 536 7.11 -10.92 -26.54
C THR A 536 8.42 -10.20 -26.33
N ALA A 537 9.06 -9.76 -27.41
CA ALA A 537 10.33 -9.07 -27.33
C ALA A 537 10.17 -7.72 -26.61
N GLN A 538 11.04 -7.45 -25.66
CA GLN A 538 11.15 -6.12 -25.07
C GLN A 538 11.61 -5.14 -26.15
N SER A 539 10.87 -4.05 -26.30
CA SER A 539 11.23 -3.01 -27.26
C SER A 539 12.58 -2.41 -26.87
N THR A 540 13.55 -2.49 -27.77
CA THR A 540 14.87 -1.88 -27.59
C THR A 540 15.08 -0.80 -28.65
N VAL A 541 15.40 0.41 -28.23
CA VAL A 541 15.75 1.53 -29.12
C VAL A 541 17.21 1.86 -28.91
N ARG A 542 17.97 1.92 -30.01
CA ARG A 542 19.37 2.34 -29.99
C ARG A 542 19.45 3.86 -30.16
N PHE A 543 20.12 4.53 -29.23
CA PHE A 543 20.38 5.97 -29.25
C PHE A 543 21.89 6.22 -29.11
N GLY A 544 22.59 6.35 -30.25
CA GLY A 544 24.05 6.40 -30.27
C GLY A 544 24.69 5.07 -29.81
N GLU A 545 25.48 5.15 -28.73
CA GLU A 545 26.10 3.99 -28.03
C GLU A 545 25.20 3.42 -26.91
N LEU A 546 24.00 3.99 -26.70
CA LEU A 546 23.06 3.53 -25.69
C LEU A 546 22.01 2.61 -26.30
N ASN A 547 21.72 1.52 -25.62
CA ASN A 547 20.54 0.68 -25.86
C ASN A 547 19.52 0.96 -24.76
N ILE A 548 18.35 1.49 -25.13
CA ILE A 548 17.23 1.69 -24.22
C ILE A 548 16.28 0.51 -24.40
N THR A 549 16.20 -0.37 -23.40
CA THR A 549 15.29 -1.53 -23.41
C THR A 549 14.13 -1.25 -22.46
N TRP A 550 12.90 -1.34 -22.95
CA TRP A 550 11.72 -1.21 -22.09
C TRP A 550 11.66 -2.38 -21.11
N ALA A 551 11.57 -2.07 -19.81
CA ALA A 551 11.43 -3.08 -18.80
C ALA A 551 10.07 -3.78 -18.96
N SER A 552 10.05 -5.08 -18.69
CA SER A 552 8.79 -5.85 -18.74
C SER A 552 7.74 -5.22 -17.82
N ARG A 553 6.46 -5.34 -18.19
CA ARG A 553 5.35 -5.00 -17.29
C ARG A 553 5.53 -5.74 -15.96
N ARG A 554 5.13 -5.13 -14.85
CA ARG A 554 5.21 -5.76 -13.53
C ARG A 554 4.53 -7.13 -13.55
N PRO A 555 5.22 -8.24 -13.24
CA PRO A 555 4.67 -9.59 -13.31
C PRO A 555 3.33 -9.73 -12.60
N GLU A 556 3.20 -9.11 -11.43
CA GLU A 556 1.98 -9.16 -10.62
C GLU A 556 0.79 -8.56 -11.36
N GLN A 557 0.99 -7.44 -12.05
CA GLN A 557 -0.06 -6.79 -12.85
C GLN A 557 -0.45 -7.63 -14.06
N GLN A 558 0.52 -8.29 -14.69
CA GLN A 558 0.26 -9.21 -15.81
C GLN A 558 -0.55 -10.43 -15.36
N VAL A 559 -0.20 -11.02 -14.21
CA VAL A 559 -0.98 -12.12 -13.64
C VAL A 559 -2.37 -11.63 -13.24
N ILE A 560 -2.52 -10.49 -12.54
CA ILE A 560 -3.83 -9.95 -12.15
C ILE A 560 -4.75 -9.78 -13.37
N ALA A 561 -4.20 -9.24 -14.46
CA ALA A 561 -4.94 -9.02 -15.71
C ALA A 561 -5.22 -10.30 -16.52
N SER A 562 -4.46 -11.38 -16.28
CA SER A 562 -4.54 -12.62 -17.06
C SER A 562 -5.91 -13.29 -17.00
N ARG A 563 -6.30 -13.96 -18.09
CA ARG A 563 -7.49 -14.81 -18.09
C ARG A 563 -7.39 -15.94 -17.07
N TRP A 564 -6.19 -16.45 -16.83
CA TRP A 564 -5.93 -17.45 -15.79
C TRP A 564 -6.38 -16.95 -14.42
N ASN A 565 -5.97 -15.75 -14.01
CA ASN A 565 -6.28 -15.22 -12.68
C ASN A 565 -7.76 -14.85 -12.51
N LYS A 566 -8.47 -14.54 -13.61
CA LYS A 566 -9.91 -14.25 -13.58
C LYS A 566 -10.77 -15.48 -13.30
N ARG A 567 -10.27 -16.71 -13.43
CA ARG A 567 -11.07 -17.93 -13.18
C ARG A 567 -11.08 -18.30 -11.70
N GLY A 568 -12.23 -18.77 -11.18
CA GLY A 568 -12.33 -19.15 -9.76
C GLY A 568 -11.41 -20.31 -9.37
N TRP A 569 -11.46 -21.43 -10.10
CA TRP A 569 -10.69 -22.63 -9.77
C TRP A 569 -9.18 -22.40 -9.68
N THR A 570 -8.62 -21.61 -10.58
CA THR A 570 -7.18 -21.32 -10.64
C THR A 570 -6.67 -20.59 -9.39
N TYR A 571 -7.53 -19.89 -8.66
CA TYR A 571 -7.16 -19.28 -7.38
C TYR A 571 -6.74 -20.33 -6.35
N GLN A 572 -7.49 -21.43 -6.25
CA GLN A 572 -7.16 -22.51 -5.33
C GLN A 572 -5.85 -23.19 -5.72
N GLU A 573 -5.65 -23.41 -7.03
CA GLU A 573 -4.44 -24.01 -7.59
C GLU A 573 -3.23 -23.15 -7.23
N GLY A 574 -3.28 -21.86 -7.57
CA GLY A 574 -2.28 -20.89 -7.18
C GLY A 574 -2.10 -20.85 -5.66
N TYR A 575 -3.13 -20.56 -4.88
CA TYR A 575 -3.04 -20.34 -3.43
C TYR A 575 -2.43 -21.52 -2.66
N LEU A 576 -2.77 -22.75 -3.03
CA LEU A 576 -2.33 -23.96 -2.31
C LEU A 576 -0.97 -24.49 -2.76
N SER A 577 -0.48 -24.14 -3.95
CA SER A 577 0.89 -24.49 -4.36
C SER A 577 1.94 -23.88 -3.44
N ARG A 578 2.91 -24.67 -3.00
CA ARG A 578 4.03 -24.15 -2.18
C ARG A 578 5.03 -23.34 -2.99
N ARG A 579 5.16 -23.70 -4.28
CA ARG A 579 6.12 -23.16 -5.24
C ARG A 579 5.44 -23.06 -6.60
N ARG A 580 5.60 -21.92 -7.26
CA ARG A 580 4.95 -21.60 -8.52
C ARG A 580 6.01 -21.14 -9.51
N LEU A 581 5.93 -21.64 -10.73
CA LEU A 581 6.71 -21.17 -11.86
C LEU A 581 5.74 -20.57 -12.87
N ILE A 582 5.71 -19.25 -12.96
CA ILE A 582 4.64 -18.49 -13.61
C ILE A 582 5.15 -17.99 -14.95
N PHE A 583 4.52 -18.46 -16.03
CA PHE A 583 4.85 -18.09 -17.39
C PHE A 583 3.98 -16.92 -17.86
N LEU A 584 4.64 -15.80 -18.18
CA LEU A 584 4.05 -14.59 -18.74
C LEU A 584 4.53 -14.39 -20.19
N ASP A 585 3.92 -13.45 -20.91
CA ASP A 585 4.26 -13.21 -22.31
C ASP A 585 5.71 -12.75 -22.51
N GLU A 586 6.27 -12.04 -21.53
CA GLU A 586 7.57 -11.38 -21.63
C GLU A 586 8.67 -12.09 -20.80
N GLN A 587 8.29 -12.88 -19.78
CA GLN A 587 9.22 -13.48 -18.83
C GLN A 587 8.59 -14.67 -18.07
N VAL A 588 9.43 -15.41 -17.35
CA VAL A 588 9.02 -16.38 -16.32
C VAL A 588 9.49 -15.87 -14.96
N TYR A 589 8.73 -16.15 -13.91
CA TYR A 589 9.20 -15.88 -12.55
C TYR A 589 8.78 -16.99 -11.59
N PHE A 590 9.50 -17.11 -10.48
CA PHE A 590 9.24 -18.09 -9.43
C PHE A 590 8.67 -17.42 -8.21
N GLU A 591 7.66 -18.03 -7.60
CA GLU A 591 7.05 -17.55 -6.37
C GLU A 591 6.85 -18.70 -5.37
N CYS A 592 7.38 -18.55 -4.16
CA CYS A 592 7.10 -19.45 -3.03
C CYS A 592 6.63 -18.67 -1.81
N SER A 593 6.17 -19.36 -0.77
CA SER A 593 5.60 -18.75 0.44
C SER A 593 6.47 -17.73 1.19
N LYS A 594 7.77 -17.61 0.87
CA LYS A 594 8.69 -16.63 1.47
C LYS A 594 9.31 -15.62 0.50
N SER A 595 9.48 -15.97 -0.77
CA SER A 595 10.26 -15.18 -1.72
C SER A 595 9.73 -15.31 -3.13
N VAL A 596 9.98 -14.26 -3.92
CA VAL A 596 9.75 -14.18 -5.36
C VAL A 596 11.13 -14.03 -6.03
N PHE A 597 11.32 -14.67 -7.19
CA PHE A 597 12.53 -14.52 -8.01
C PHE A 597 12.14 -14.27 -9.46
N HIS A 598 12.69 -13.22 -10.06
CA HIS A 598 12.41 -12.83 -11.43
C HIS A 598 13.58 -13.14 -12.37
N GLU A 599 13.30 -13.48 -13.64
CA GLU A 599 14.35 -13.62 -14.67
C GLU A 599 15.14 -12.32 -14.89
N ASN A 600 14.56 -11.17 -14.56
CA ASN A 600 15.19 -9.85 -14.67
C ASN A 600 16.18 -9.54 -13.54
N GLU A 601 16.19 -10.32 -12.46
CA GLU A 601 17.02 -10.07 -11.28
C GLU A 601 18.28 -10.96 -11.31
N TYR A 602 19.46 -10.36 -11.19
CA TYR A 602 20.70 -11.11 -11.01
C TYR A 602 20.73 -11.75 -9.61
N LEU A 603 20.58 -13.08 -9.55
CA LEU A 603 21.02 -13.91 -8.42
C LEU A 603 22.56 -13.92 -8.35
N ALA A 604 23.19 -12.85 -7.89
CA ALA A 604 24.64 -12.87 -7.62
C ALA A 604 25.11 -11.72 -6.72
N VAL A 605 24.62 -11.65 -5.49
CA VAL A 605 25.41 -11.07 -4.38
C VAL A 605 25.15 -11.94 -3.15
N GLU A 606 26.15 -12.71 -2.71
CA GLU A 606 26.12 -13.37 -1.39
C GLU A 606 25.80 -12.32 -0.32
N GLY A 607 24.67 -12.49 0.38
CA GLY A 607 24.22 -11.56 1.42
C GLY A 607 23.05 -10.66 1.05
N TYR A 608 22.54 -10.70 -0.18
CA TYR A 608 21.28 -10.03 -0.55
C TYR A 608 20.10 -10.99 -0.39
N SER A 609 19.29 -10.78 0.65
CA SER A 609 17.93 -11.32 0.69
C SER A 609 17.09 -10.50 -0.28
N PRO A 610 16.35 -11.11 -1.22
CA PRO A 610 15.33 -10.38 -1.98
C PRO A 610 14.47 -9.62 -0.98
N SER A 611 14.34 -8.31 -1.19
CA SER A 611 13.59 -7.42 -0.31
C SER A 611 12.22 -8.03 -0.05
N SER A 612 11.95 -8.33 1.22
CA SER A 612 10.84 -9.16 1.70
C SER A 612 9.46 -8.51 1.59
N PHE A 613 9.24 -7.58 0.65
CA PHE A 613 8.00 -6.79 0.54
C PHE A 613 7.60 -6.42 -0.90
N GLU A 614 8.19 -7.03 -1.93
CA GLU A 614 7.52 -7.03 -3.24
C GLU A 614 6.30 -7.95 -3.17
N ILE A 615 5.14 -7.43 -3.59
CA ILE A 615 3.81 -7.97 -3.32
C ILE A 615 3.66 -9.33 -4.00
N ALA A 616 4.02 -10.40 -3.31
CA ALA A 616 3.71 -11.74 -3.75
C ALA A 616 2.18 -11.93 -3.81
N LEU A 617 1.67 -12.35 -4.96
CA LEU A 617 0.23 -12.52 -5.20
C LEU A 617 -0.38 -13.60 -4.30
N PHE A 618 0.43 -14.59 -3.94
CA PHE A 618 0.05 -15.74 -3.13
C PHE A 618 0.92 -15.88 -1.88
N SER A 619 2.07 -15.23 -1.79
CA SER A 619 3.02 -15.33 -0.66
C SER A 619 2.88 -14.22 0.38
N ASN A 620 1.75 -14.14 1.06
CA ASN A 620 1.68 -13.37 2.30
C ASN A 620 1.53 -14.28 3.52
N PRO A 621 2.61 -14.55 4.28
CA PRO A 621 2.56 -15.39 5.47
C PRO A 621 1.76 -14.78 6.64
N TYR A 622 1.55 -13.45 6.66
CA TYR A 622 0.75 -12.77 7.68
C TYR A 622 -0.77 -12.81 7.40
N ILE A 623 -1.19 -13.32 6.24
CA ILE A 623 -2.60 -13.39 5.81
C ILE A 623 -3.13 -14.84 5.74
N ARG A 624 -2.33 -15.87 6.07
CA ARG A 624 -2.77 -17.28 5.95
C ARG A 624 -3.38 -17.90 7.21
N ASN A 625 -3.56 -17.13 8.29
CA ASN A 625 -4.02 -17.65 9.58
C ASN A 625 -5.26 -16.92 10.10
N GLY A 626 -6.10 -17.65 10.81
CA GLY A 626 -7.27 -17.11 11.50
C GLY A 626 -8.33 -16.50 10.56
N THR A 627 -9.37 -15.94 11.17
CA THR A 627 -10.55 -15.47 10.44
C THR A 627 -10.27 -14.32 9.48
N ALA A 628 -9.32 -13.42 9.81
CA ALA A 628 -8.95 -12.31 8.93
C ALA A 628 -8.33 -12.82 7.61
N GLY A 629 -7.44 -13.81 7.71
CA GLY A 629 -6.85 -14.45 6.55
C GLY A 629 -7.86 -15.18 5.68
N PHE A 630 -8.77 -15.93 6.32
CA PHE A 630 -9.88 -16.58 5.62
C PHE A 630 -10.72 -15.55 4.86
N CYS A 631 -11.03 -14.44 5.52
CA CYS A 631 -11.82 -13.38 4.93
C CYS A 631 -11.16 -12.78 3.69
N TYR A 632 -9.87 -12.43 3.78
CA TYR A 632 -9.12 -11.95 2.63
C TYR A 632 -9.13 -12.93 1.47
N ALA A 633 -8.96 -14.24 1.74
CA ALA A 633 -9.02 -15.26 0.70
C ALA A 633 -10.41 -15.30 0.00
N VAL A 634 -11.50 -15.09 0.75
CA VAL A 634 -12.85 -14.96 0.17
C VAL A 634 -12.95 -13.71 -0.71
N GLU A 635 -12.46 -12.56 -0.26
CA GLU A 635 -12.48 -11.32 -1.05
C GLU A 635 -11.78 -11.50 -2.41
N GLN A 636 -10.57 -12.05 -2.37
CA GLN A 636 -9.80 -12.32 -3.58
C GLN A 636 -10.54 -13.32 -4.47
N TYR A 637 -11.03 -14.44 -3.91
CA TYR A 637 -11.73 -15.47 -4.69
C TYR A 637 -13.03 -14.95 -5.32
N SER A 638 -13.84 -14.21 -4.57
CA SER A 638 -15.15 -13.72 -5.03
C SER A 638 -15.07 -12.74 -6.20
N ALA A 639 -13.92 -12.08 -6.40
CA ALA A 639 -13.67 -11.21 -7.54
C ALA A 639 -13.53 -11.96 -8.88
N ARG A 640 -13.51 -13.30 -8.86
CA ARG A 640 -13.25 -14.16 -10.02
C ARG A 640 -14.53 -14.70 -10.64
N GLU A 641 -14.43 -15.00 -11.92
CA GLU A 641 -15.47 -15.58 -12.76
C GLU A 641 -15.57 -17.10 -12.52
N LEU A 642 -16.80 -17.57 -12.33
CA LEU A 642 -17.11 -19.00 -12.24
C LEU A 642 -17.79 -19.44 -13.54
N SER A 643 -17.29 -20.52 -14.13
CA SER A 643 -17.95 -21.15 -15.29
C SER A 643 -19.26 -21.82 -14.91
N CYS A 644 -19.35 -22.34 -13.69
CA CYS A 644 -20.53 -22.99 -13.12
C CYS A 644 -20.81 -22.42 -11.73
N ASP A 645 -22.00 -21.88 -11.49
CA ASP A 645 -22.35 -21.29 -10.19
C ASP A 645 -22.29 -22.30 -9.03
N SER A 646 -22.57 -23.58 -9.30
CA SER A 646 -22.45 -24.66 -8.31
C SER A 646 -21.03 -24.84 -7.75
N ASP A 647 -20.02 -24.27 -8.41
CA ASP A 647 -18.63 -24.40 -8.01
C ASP A 647 -18.20 -23.32 -7.00
N ALA A 648 -19.08 -22.38 -6.63
CA ALA A 648 -18.74 -21.27 -5.73
C ALA A 648 -18.01 -21.74 -4.45
N LEU A 649 -18.51 -22.77 -3.76
CA LEU A 649 -17.80 -23.36 -2.62
C LEU A 649 -16.79 -24.45 -3.01
N ARG A 650 -17.03 -25.19 -4.10
CA ARG A 650 -16.15 -26.31 -4.50
C ARG A 650 -14.77 -25.81 -4.93
N GLY A 651 -14.72 -24.73 -5.70
CA GLY A 651 -13.49 -24.07 -6.12
C GLY A 651 -12.73 -23.38 -4.97
N PHE A 652 -13.34 -23.26 -3.79
CA PHE A 652 -12.75 -22.68 -2.59
C PHE A 652 -12.51 -23.72 -1.47
N ALA A 653 -12.99 -24.96 -1.65
CA ALA A 653 -13.05 -25.97 -0.60
C ALA A 653 -11.67 -26.35 -0.04
N GLY A 654 -10.65 -26.40 -0.88
CA GLY A 654 -9.28 -26.65 -0.49
C GLY A 654 -8.68 -25.54 0.38
N ILE A 655 -9.00 -24.28 0.06
CA ILE A 655 -8.59 -23.13 0.87
C ILE A 655 -9.27 -23.21 2.24
N ILE A 656 -10.58 -23.47 2.27
CA ILE A 656 -11.33 -23.71 3.51
C ILE A 656 -10.63 -24.78 4.36
N ARG A 657 -10.34 -25.94 3.78
CA ARG A 657 -9.71 -27.05 4.50
C ARG A 657 -8.34 -26.68 5.05
N SER A 658 -7.56 -25.88 4.30
CA SER A 658 -6.26 -25.40 4.78
C SER A 658 -6.37 -24.54 6.05
N PHE A 659 -7.43 -23.74 6.18
CA PHE A 659 -7.71 -22.96 7.39
C PHE A 659 -8.29 -23.82 8.52
N SER A 660 -9.14 -24.80 8.20
CA SER A 660 -9.72 -25.70 9.21
C SER A 660 -8.68 -26.64 9.82
N ASN A 661 -7.69 -27.07 9.04
CA ASN A 661 -6.61 -27.95 9.49
C ASN A 661 -5.44 -27.20 10.17
N ASN A 662 -5.54 -25.88 10.36
CA ASN A 662 -4.51 -25.10 11.03
C ASN A 662 -4.45 -25.44 12.52
N ALA A 663 -3.35 -26.05 12.96
CA ALA A 663 -3.19 -26.51 14.34
C ALA A 663 -3.16 -25.37 15.39
N GLN A 664 -2.75 -24.15 14.99
CA GLN A 664 -2.67 -23.02 15.90
C GLN A 664 -4.00 -22.27 16.01
N ASP A 665 -4.66 -22.00 14.88
CA ASP A 665 -5.89 -21.20 14.82
C ASP A 665 -6.87 -21.74 13.75
N PRO A 666 -7.59 -22.83 14.04
CA PRO A 666 -8.49 -23.44 13.07
C PRO A 666 -9.71 -22.56 12.82
N VAL A 667 -10.01 -22.31 11.54
CA VAL A 667 -11.23 -21.59 11.12
C VAL A 667 -12.18 -22.58 10.47
N TRP A 668 -13.37 -22.69 11.05
CA TRP A 668 -14.48 -23.50 10.52
C TRP A 668 -15.37 -22.64 9.63
N HIS A 669 -16.35 -23.25 8.97
CA HIS A 669 -17.29 -22.48 8.18
C HIS A 669 -18.70 -23.07 8.16
N ILE A 670 -19.69 -22.22 7.85
CA ILE A 670 -21.04 -22.61 7.44
C ILE A 670 -21.28 -21.99 6.06
N TRP A 671 -21.41 -22.81 5.02
CA TRP A 671 -21.58 -22.34 3.64
C TRP A 671 -20.58 -21.24 3.21
N GLY A 672 -19.30 -21.41 3.57
CA GLY A 672 -18.24 -20.44 3.31
C GLY A 672 -18.16 -19.27 4.30
N LEU A 673 -19.09 -19.10 5.23
CA LEU A 673 -19.00 -18.06 6.28
C LEU A 673 -18.07 -18.52 7.41
N PRO A 674 -16.99 -17.78 7.73
CA PRO A 674 -16.00 -18.24 8.70
C PRO A 674 -16.51 -18.17 10.13
N ILE A 675 -16.10 -19.17 10.94
CA ILE A 675 -16.40 -19.31 12.37
C ILE A 675 -15.11 -19.65 13.12
N SER A 676 -14.72 -18.78 14.06
CA SER A 676 -13.59 -19.01 14.95
C SER A 676 -14.07 -19.56 16.30
N MET A 677 -13.57 -20.74 16.69
CA MET A 677 -13.90 -21.38 17.97
C MET A 677 -13.11 -20.82 19.17
N ARG A 678 -12.17 -19.89 18.95
CA ARG A 678 -11.47 -19.19 20.03
C ARG A 678 -12.39 -18.23 20.82
N ASN A 679 -13.52 -17.83 20.25
CA ASN A 679 -14.45 -16.89 20.88
C ASN A 679 -15.64 -17.66 21.49
N ALA A 680 -16.11 -17.23 22.68
CA ALA A 680 -17.08 -17.99 23.47
C ALA A 680 -18.50 -18.04 22.87
N ASN A 681 -18.86 -17.17 21.91
CA ASN A 681 -20.20 -17.10 21.33
C ASN A 681 -20.20 -17.27 19.80
N ILE A 682 -20.61 -18.46 19.35
CA ILE A 682 -20.71 -18.83 17.93
C ILE A 682 -21.75 -17.97 17.19
N SER A 683 -22.84 -17.59 17.86
CA SER A 683 -23.88 -16.73 17.26
C SER A 683 -23.29 -15.39 16.83
N ASP A 684 -22.44 -14.80 17.66
CA ASP A 684 -21.85 -13.49 17.40
C ASP A 684 -20.86 -13.54 16.22
N GLU A 685 -20.07 -14.61 16.14
CA GLU A 685 -19.15 -14.83 15.01
C GLU A 685 -19.91 -15.03 13.69
N LEU A 686 -20.99 -15.82 13.70
CA LEU A 686 -21.79 -16.02 12.50
C LEU A 686 -22.56 -14.75 12.11
N ALA A 687 -23.10 -14.01 13.08
CA ALA A 687 -23.77 -12.72 12.84
C ALA A 687 -22.81 -11.70 12.20
N ARG A 688 -21.56 -11.60 12.70
CA ARG A 688 -20.52 -10.77 12.09
C ARG A 688 -20.22 -11.21 10.66
N SER A 689 -20.12 -12.52 10.43
CA SER A 689 -19.91 -13.11 9.11
C SER A 689 -21.12 -12.98 8.17
N LEU A 690 -22.23 -12.33 8.54
CA LEU A 690 -23.29 -11.95 7.59
C LEU A 690 -22.96 -10.65 6.84
N SER A 691 -21.99 -9.86 7.32
CA SER A 691 -21.63 -8.54 6.78
C SER A 691 -20.63 -8.60 5.62
N TRP A 692 -21.06 -9.11 4.46
CA TRP A 692 -20.25 -9.17 3.23
C TRP A 692 -20.78 -8.23 2.15
N PRO A 693 -20.55 -6.91 2.24
CA PRO A 693 -20.99 -6.02 1.17
C PRO A 693 -20.26 -6.32 -0.13
N HIS A 694 -20.96 -6.07 -1.23
CA HIS A 694 -20.39 -6.18 -2.56
C HIS A 694 -19.68 -4.87 -2.94
N ASP A 695 -18.56 -4.99 -3.65
CA ASP A 695 -17.75 -3.84 -4.08
C ASP A 695 -18.36 -3.12 -5.27
N ASP A 696 -18.90 -1.92 -5.05
CA ASP A 696 -19.48 -1.07 -6.10
C ASP A 696 -18.52 0.02 -6.60
N SER A 697 -17.31 0.11 -6.03
CA SER A 697 -16.42 1.27 -6.23
C SER A 697 -15.64 1.28 -7.55
N ASP A 698 -15.32 0.10 -8.09
CA ASP A 698 -14.47 -0.06 -9.29
C ASP A 698 -15.22 -0.64 -10.51
N ALA A 699 -16.53 -0.93 -10.40
CA ALA A 699 -17.31 -1.55 -11.47
C ALA A 699 -17.84 -0.49 -12.46
N PRO A 700 -17.56 -0.60 -13.78
CA PRO A 700 -18.26 0.23 -14.76
C PRO A 700 -19.77 -0.01 -14.66
N CYS A 701 -20.60 1.01 -14.93
CA CYS A 701 -22.06 0.93 -14.74
C CYS A 701 -22.72 -0.33 -15.36
N SER A 702 -22.16 -0.88 -16.45
CA SER A 702 -22.62 -2.11 -17.10
C SER A 702 -22.32 -3.40 -16.32
N ALA A 703 -21.30 -3.44 -15.45
CA ALA A 703 -20.97 -4.60 -14.62
C ALA A 703 -21.84 -4.69 -13.35
N LEU A 704 -22.37 -3.55 -12.89
CA LEU A 704 -23.33 -3.46 -11.79
C LEU A 704 -24.71 -4.03 -12.17
N GLU A 705 -25.00 -4.16 -13.46
CA GLU A 705 -26.24 -4.76 -14.00
C GLU A 705 -26.20 -6.30 -14.01
N THR A 706 -25.02 -6.92 -13.84
CA THR A 706 -24.81 -8.38 -14.06
C THR A 706 -24.73 -9.24 -12.79
N ARG A 707 -25.06 -8.71 -11.60
CA ARG A 707 -25.02 -9.51 -10.36
C ARG A 707 -26.23 -10.44 -10.28
N GLY A 708 -25.96 -11.74 -10.22
CA GLY A 708 -26.95 -12.80 -10.15
C GLY A 708 -26.94 -13.56 -8.83
N ARG A 709 -28.15 -14.01 -8.44
CA ARG A 709 -28.38 -14.99 -7.39
C ARG A 709 -27.95 -16.38 -7.88
N ARG A 710 -27.06 -17.05 -7.14
CA ARG A 710 -26.71 -18.46 -7.36
C ARG A 710 -27.72 -19.36 -6.66
N HIS A 711 -28.58 -19.97 -7.45
CA HIS A 711 -29.54 -20.95 -6.95
C HIS A 711 -28.82 -22.20 -6.42
N GLY A 712 -29.25 -22.73 -5.27
CA GLY A 712 -28.64 -23.88 -4.59
C GLY A 712 -27.74 -23.53 -3.38
N PHE A 713 -27.39 -22.25 -3.22
CA PHE A 713 -26.76 -21.75 -2.00
C PHE A 713 -27.78 -20.95 -1.17
N PRO A 714 -27.57 -20.74 0.14
CA PRO A 714 -28.36 -19.83 0.95
C PRO A 714 -28.06 -18.35 0.64
N SER A 715 -29.04 -17.45 0.78
CA SER A 715 -28.87 -16.05 0.34
C SER A 715 -28.06 -15.19 1.29
N TRP A 716 -27.98 -15.60 2.55
CA TRP A 716 -27.18 -14.94 3.57
C TRP A 716 -25.66 -15.17 3.42
N THR A 717 -25.22 -16.00 2.47
CA THR A 717 -23.81 -16.35 2.22
C THR A 717 -23.20 -15.54 1.07
N TRP A 718 -21.89 -15.29 1.09
CA TRP A 718 -21.19 -14.74 -0.09
C TRP A 718 -21.23 -15.71 -1.28
N ALA A 719 -21.22 -17.03 -1.02
CA ALA A 719 -21.23 -18.05 -2.07
C ALA A 719 -22.50 -18.00 -2.93
N GLY A 720 -23.61 -17.53 -2.35
CA GLY A 720 -24.86 -17.39 -3.05
C GLY A 720 -24.93 -16.25 -4.06
N TRP A 721 -23.95 -15.35 -4.14
CA TRP A 721 -24.04 -14.16 -5.00
C TRP A 721 -22.81 -14.02 -5.88
N SER A 722 -23.02 -13.64 -7.14
CA SER A 722 -21.92 -13.28 -8.04
C SER A 722 -21.39 -11.88 -7.75
N GLY A 723 -20.07 -11.71 -7.88
CA GLY A 723 -19.39 -10.44 -7.71
C GLY A 723 -18.48 -10.43 -6.49
N LYS A 724 -17.52 -9.51 -6.52
CA LYS A 724 -16.55 -9.30 -5.44
C LYS A 724 -17.26 -8.86 -4.17
N VAL A 725 -16.96 -9.53 -3.06
CA VAL A 725 -17.35 -9.12 -1.71
C VAL A 725 -16.14 -8.60 -0.94
N HIS A 726 -16.41 -7.77 0.05
CA HIS A 726 -15.44 -7.31 1.04
C HIS A 726 -15.75 -7.85 2.41
N SER A 727 -14.72 -8.07 3.21
CA SER A 727 -14.85 -8.41 4.61
C SER A 727 -14.70 -7.16 5.50
N ASN A 728 -15.40 -7.20 6.63
CA ASN A 728 -15.30 -6.28 7.76
C ASN A 728 -15.73 -4.82 7.55
N TRP A 729 -16.96 -4.57 8.01
CA TRP A 729 -17.44 -3.26 8.49
C TRP A 729 -17.70 -3.26 10.00
N ILE A 730 -17.52 -4.41 10.67
CA ILE A 730 -17.76 -4.60 12.10
C ILE A 730 -16.43 -4.96 12.77
N SER A 731 -15.86 -4.01 13.52
CA SER A 731 -14.56 -4.21 14.17
C SER A 731 -14.66 -5.22 15.32
N ARG A 732 -13.51 -5.79 15.73
CA ARG A 732 -13.45 -6.66 16.91
C ARG A 732 -13.87 -5.94 18.20
N GLU A 733 -13.79 -4.61 18.26
CA GLU A 733 -14.20 -3.82 19.42
C GLU A 733 -15.72 -3.66 19.53
N ASP A 734 -16.45 -3.86 18.43
CA ASP A 734 -17.91 -3.69 18.37
C ASP A 734 -18.67 -4.98 18.73
N ARG A 735 -17.95 -6.01 19.21
CA ARG A 735 -18.50 -7.29 19.67
C ARG A 735 -19.58 -7.15 20.75
N SER A 736 -19.47 -6.12 21.58
CA SER A 736 -20.46 -5.82 22.63
C SER A 736 -21.72 -5.12 22.11
N GLN A 737 -21.79 -4.81 20.81
CA GLN A 737 -22.84 -4.01 20.17
C GLN A 737 -23.59 -4.78 19.08
N LEU A 738 -23.56 -6.12 19.10
CA LEU A 738 -24.35 -6.95 18.20
C LEU A 738 -25.82 -6.99 18.65
N HIS A 739 -26.72 -6.74 17.71
CA HIS A 739 -28.17 -6.71 17.95
C HIS A 739 -28.92 -7.85 17.23
N LEU A 740 -28.18 -8.82 16.68
CA LEU A 740 -28.70 -10.01 16.04
C LEU A 740 -28.16 -11.27 16.73
N ARG A 741 -29.06 -12.21 17.05
CA ARG A 741 -28.74 -13.53 17.59
C ARG A 741 -29.23 -14.62 16.65
N ILE A 742 -28.37 -15.60 16.39
CA ILE A 742 -28.67 -16.75 15.53
C ILE A 742 -28.85 -17.96 16.43
N ASN A 743 -30.08 -18.47 16.49
CA ASN A 743 -30.45 -19.51 17.44
C ASN A 743 -30.48 -20.90 16.78
N HIS A 744 -31.07 -20.99 15.58
CA HIS A 744 -31.33 -22.27 14.91
C HIS A 744 -30.98 -22.21 13.42
N LEU A 745 -30.59 -23.37 12.89
CA LEU A 745 -30.41 -23.65 11.48
C LEU A 745 -31.52 -24.60 11.02
N GLU A 746 -32.08 -24.35 9.85
CA GLU A 746 -33.17 -25.14 9.28
C GLU A 746 -32.81 -25.64 7.87
N ASP A 747 -33.10 -26.90 7.59
CA ASP A 747 -32.88 -27.50 6.28
C ASP A 747 -34.06 -27.26 5.33
N SER A 748 -33.91 -27.62 4.07
CA SER A 748 -34.97 -27.48 3.06
C SER A 748 -36.23 -28.32 3.33
N ARG A 749 -36.20 -29.21 4.34
CA ARG A 749 -37.32 -30.05 4.77
C ARG A 749 -37.95 -29.58 6.08
N GLY A 750 -37.53 -28.42 6.61
CA GLY A 750 -38.04 -27.85 7.85
C GLY A 750 -37.47 -28.46 9.14
N ARG A 751 -36.42 -29.29 9.06
CA ARG A 751 -35.75 -29.82 10.26
C ARG A 751 -34.83 -28.77 10.84
N THR A 752 -35.02 -28.47 12.13
CA THR A 752 -34.26 -27.46 12.86
C THR A 752 -33.21 -28.07 13.78
N ILE A 753 -32.02 -27.45 13.85
CA ILE A 753 -30.96 -27.78 14.81
C ILE A 753 -30.48 -26.52 15.52
N ARG A 754 -30.12 -26.61 16.81
CA ARG A 754 -29.51 -25.49 17.53
C ARG A 754 -28.12 -25.21 16.97
N LEU A 755 -27.75 -23.94 16.84
CA LEU A 755 -26.47 -23.52 16.25
C LEU A 755 -25.25 -24.19 16.93
N GLN A 756 -25.23 -24.24 18.27
CA GLN A 756 -24.14 -24.87 19.03
C GLN A 756 -24.01 -26.38 18.75
N SER A 757 -25.13 -27.07 18.50
CA SER A 757 -25.14 -28.48 18.15
C SER A 757 -24.70 -28.69 16.70
N ALA A 758 -25.12 -27.81 15.79
CA ALA A 758 -24.75 -27.88 14.37
C ALA A 758 -23.24 -27.76 14.15
N VAL A 759 -22.58 -26.81 14.83
CA VAL A 759 -21.11 -26.65 14.70
C VAL A 759 -20.35 -27.87 15.24
N ARG A 760 -20.86 -28.56 16.26
CA ARG A 760 -20.27 -29.82 16.74
C ARG A 760 -20.46 -30.96 15.75
N SER A 761 -21.65 -31.11 15.18
CA SER A 761 -21.92 -32.16 14.17
C SER A 761 -21.17 -31.93 12.84
N MET A 762 -20.84 -30.67 12.50
CA MET A 762 -19.98 -30.34 11.36
C MET A 762 -18.53 -30.84 11.50
N LEU A 763 -18.10 -31.18 12.72
CA LEU A 763 -16.80 -31.83 12.98
C LEU A 763 -16.83 -33.33 12.61
N GLU A 764 -18.01 -33.92 12.46
CA GLU A 764 -18.21 -35.37 12.36
C GLU A 764 -18.72 -35.81 10.96
N GLU A 765 -19.51 -34.97 10.24
CA GLU A 765 -20.02 -35.31 8.90
C GLU A 765 -20.01 -34.14 7.90
N SER A 766 -19.74 -34.46 6.63
CA SER A 766 -19.55 -33.53 5.50
C SER A 766 -20.85 -33.09 4.80
N VAL A 767 -21.91 -32.75 5.54
CA VAL A 767 -23.19 -32.35 4.94
C VAL A 767 -23.75 -31.06 5.56
N CYS A 768 -23.38 -29.91 4.99
CA CYS A 768 -24.09 -28.65 5.22
C CYS A 768 -25.38 -28.64 4.37
N ALA A 769 -26.49 -29.19 4.89
CA ALA A 769 -27.81 -29.17 4.22
C ALA A 769 -28.77 -28.10 4.78
N PHE A 770 -28.30 -27.23 5.68
CA PHE A 770 -29.11 -26.19 6.30
C PHE A 770 -29.14 -24.93 5.43
N HIS A 771 -30.31 -24.56 4.93
CA HIS A 771 -30.45 -23.42 4.00
C HIS A 771 -31.06 -22.18 4.66
N ILE A 772 -31.67 -22.32 5.83
CA ILE A 772 -32.41 -21.23 6.49
C ILE A 772 -31.79 -20.95 7.86
N LEU A 773 -31.56 -19.68 8.16
CA LEU A 773 -31.15 -19.17 9.48
C LEU A 773 -32.37 -18.63 10.22
N SER A 774 -32.60 -19.09 11.44
CA SER A 774 -33.53 -18.41 12.35
C SER A 774 -32.78 -17.41 13.21
N VAL A 775 -33.10 -16.14 13.03
CA VAL A 775 -32.46 -15.03 13.74
C VAL A 775 -33.47 -14.28 14.59
N GLU A 776 -33.05 -13.88 15.79
CA GLU A 776 -33.74 -12.91 16.63
C GLU A 776 -32.98 -11.60 16.51
N ALA A 777 -33.61 -10.57 15.95
CA ALA A 777 -32.92 -9.31 15.66
C ALA A 777 -33.82 -8.10 15.92
N LEU A 778 -33.17 -6.97 16.17
CA LEU A 778 -33.84 -5.69 16.30
C LEU A 778 -34.24 -5.17 14.91
N VAL A 779 -35.54 -5.04 14.67
CA VAL A 779 -36.10 -4.58 13.39
C VAL A 779 -36.15 -3.06 13.36
N VAL A 780 -35.58 -2.49 12.30
CA VAL A 780 -35.50 -1.06 12.04
C VAL A 780 -36.62 -0.66 11.07
N PRO A 781 -37.48 0.33 11.43
CA PRO A 781 -38.54 0.79 10.55
C PRO A 781 -38.02 1.37 9.23
N LEU A 782 -38.61 0.96 8.09
CA LEU A 782 -38.17 1.40 6.76
C LEU A 782 -38.30 2.92 6.52
N HIS A 783 -39.28 3.59 7.13
CA HIS A 783 -39.47 5.03 6.97
C HIS A 783 -38.31 5.88 7.52
N LEU A 784 -37.39 5.28 8.28
CA LEU A 784 -36.16 5.93 8.72
C LEU A 784 -35.09 6.01 7.63
N PHE A 785 -35.27 5.27 6.54
CA PHE A 785 -34.42 5.34 5.35
C PHE A 785 -35.02 6.31 4.33
N LYS A 786 -34.17 7.14 3.71
CA LYS A 786 -34.54 7.89 2.50
C LYS A 786 -33.62 7.49 1.36
N PHE A 787 -34.24 7.13 0.24
CA PHE A 787 -33.58 6.66 -0.97
C PHE A 787 -33.47 7.79 -1.99
N ASP A 788 -32.27 7.99 -2.53
CA ASP A 788 -32.07 8.83 -3.71
C ASP A 788 -31.79 7.91 -4.92
N PRO A 789 -32.80 7.67 -5.78
CA PRO A 789 -32.65 6.79 -6.94
C PRO A 789 -31.66 7.32 -7.98
N ALA A 790 -31.31 8.61 -7.95
CA ALA A 790 -30.36 9.22 -8.88
C ALA A 790 -28.90 9.15 -8.41
N SER A 791 -28.63 8.69 -7.17
CA SER A 791 -27.29 8.73 -6.57
C SER A 791 -26.88 7.46 -5.82
N ILE A 792 -27.42 6.28 -6.19
CA ILE A 792 -26.92 4.97 -5.72
C ILE A 792 -25.38 4.96 -5.86
N PRO A 793 -24.62 4.69 -4.78
CA PRO A 793 -25.02 4.00 -3.53
C PRO A 793 -25.37 4.91 -2.32
N ARG A 794 -25.58 6.21 -2.50
CA ARG A 794 -25.80 7.14 -1.38
C ARG A 794 -27.25 7.15 -0.90
N TRP A 795 -27.45 6.88 0.39
CA TRP A 795 -28.75 6.96 1.05
C TRP A 795 -28.68 7.77 2.34
N THR A 796 -29.83 7.97 2.99
CA THR A 796 -29.83 8.46 4.37
C THR A 796 -30.59 7.55 5.34
N PHE A 797 -30.01 7.29 6.50
CA PHE A 797 -30.68 6.65 7.63
C PHE A 797 -30.81 7.66 8.76
N MET A 798 -32.02 7.98 9.22
CA MET A 798 -32.25 9.04 10.21
C MET A 798 -31.58 10.39 9.82
N GLY A 799 -31.55 10.71 8.53
CA GLY A 799 -30.90 11.91 7.99
C GLY A 799 -29.39 11.78 7.72
N LEU A 800 -28.83 10.56 7.80
CA LEU A 800 -27.39 10.33 7.72
C LEU A 800 -26.93 9.62 6.49
N ALA A 801 -26.01 10.28 5.80
CA ALA A 801 -25.30 9.69 4.69
C ALA A 801 -24.70 8.34 5.09
N GLY A 802 -24.95 7.35 4.26
CA GLY A 802 -24.35 6.03 4.33
C GLY A 802 -24.21 5.45 2.92
N ASN A 803 -23.60 4.27 2.85
CA ASN A 803 -23.33 3.56 1.61
C ASN A 803 -24.12 2.25 1.52
N ALA A 804 -24.76 2.08 0.37
CA ALA A 804 -25.53 0.91 0.02
C ALA A 804 -24.76 -0.15 -0.73
N TYR A 805 -24.77 -1.37 -0.19
CA TYR A 805 -24.16 -2.52 -0.83
C TYR A 805 -25.21 -3.61 -1.02
N LEU A 806 -26.00 -3.46 -2.07
CA LEU A 806 -27.06 -4.41 -2.40
C LEU A 806 -26.52 -5.55 -3.24
N SER A 807 -26.94 -6.78 -2.91
CA SER A 807 -26.48 -7.99 -3.57
C SER A 807 -26.91 -8.05 -5.04
N GLU A 808 -28.02 -7.40 -5.41
CA GLU A 808 -28.48 -7.22 -6.79
C GLU A 808 -27.94 -5.94 -7.46
N GLY A 809 -27.03 -5.20 -6.81
CA GLY A 809 -26.47 -3.96 -7.35
C GLY A 809 -27.51 -2.84 -7.53
N ILE A 810 -27.39 -2.08 -8.63
CA ILE A 810 -28.24 -0.92 -8.92
C ILE A 810 -29.72 -1.33 -9.05
N GLU A 811 -30.00 -2.51 -9.61
CA GLU A 811 -31.38 -2.99 -9.80
C GLU A 811 -32.06 -3.30 -8.46
N GLY A 812 -31.34 -3.88 -7.51
CA GLY A 812 -31.83 -4.02 -6.13
C GLY A 812 -32.11 -2.66 -5.49
N GLY A 813 -31.27 -1.66 -5.80
CA GLY A 813 -31.45 -0.28 -5.33
C GLY A 813 -32.68 0.39 -5.94
N ARG A 814 -32.95 0.17 -7.24
CA ARG A 814 -34.18 0.62 -7.89
C ARG A 814 -35.41 -0.07 -7.32
N LYS A 815 -35.40 -1.40 -7.18
CA LYS A 815 -36.49 -2.14 -6.52
C LYS A 815 -36.77 -1.62 -5.12
N LEU A 816 -35.73 -1.26 -4.36
CA LEU A 816 -35.86 -0.68 -3.04
C LEU A 816 -36.35 0.78 -3.08
N ALA A 817 -35.87 1.60 -4.01
CA ALA A 817 -36.28 3.01 -4.16
C ALA A 817 -37.71 3.16 -4.72
N ASP A 818 -38.09 2.34 -5.69
CA ASP A 818 -39.44 2.26 -6.27
C ASP A 818 -40.45 1.66 -5.27
N SER A 819 -39.97 0.97 -4.22
CA SER A 819 -40.80 0.35 -3.19
C SER A 819 -41.40 1.30 -2.15
N SER A 820 -41.53 2.58 -2.45
CA SER A 820 -42.19 3.58 -1.58
C SER A 820 -43.67 3.26 -1.25
N ASN A 821 -44.21 2.13 -1.73
CA ASN A 821 -45.60 1.65 -1.53
C ASN A 821 -45.75 0.25 -0.88
N TYR A 822 -44.71 -0.42 -0.37
CA TYR A 822 -44.86 -1.77 0.21
C TYR A 822 -44.37 -1.88 1.67
N GLU A 823 -45.25 -1.57 2.62
CA GLU A 823 -45.16 -2.11 3.97
C GLU A 823 -45.30 -3.65 3.90
N GLY A 824 -44.23 -4.37 4.21
CA GLY A 824 -44.25 -5.84 4.35
C GLY A 824 -43.42 -6.66 3.35
N LEU A 825 -42.81 -6.06 2.33
CA LEU A 825 -41.89 -6.76 1.40
C LEU A 825 -40.42 -6.66 1.79
N TRP A 826 -40.03 -5.65 2.56
CA TRP A 826 -38.66 -5.45 3.02
C TRP A 826 -38.61 -5.41 4.55
N LYS A 827 -37.49 -5.89 5.10
CA LYS A 827 -37.12 -5.70 6.51
C LYS A 827 -35.67 -5.28 6.60
N CYS A 828 -35.39 -4.38 7.53
CA CYS A 828 -34.04 -3.96 7.87
C CYS A 828 -33.76 -4.40 9.30
N VAL A 829 -32.73 -5.22 9.52
CA VAL A 829 -32.38 -5.68 10.88
C VAL A 829 -31.00 -5.18 11.27
N LEU A 830 -30.90 -4.67 12.50
CA LEU A 830 -29.65 -4.12 13.02
C LEU A 830 -28.66 -5.27 13.29
N LEU A 831 -27.54 -5.30 12.56
CA LEU A 831 -26.47 -6.26 12.80
C LEU A 831 -25.61 -5.80 13.98
N SER A 832 -25.06 -4.59 13.88
CA SER A 832 -24.24 -3.96 14.92
C SER A 832 -24.31 -2.44 14.84
N GLY A 833 -24.01 -1.74 15.93
CA GLY A 833 -23.71 -0.31 15.85
C GLY A 833 -23.87 0.47 17.15
N SER A 834 -23.35 1.69 17.14
CA SER A 834 -23.58 2.68 18.19
C SER A 834 -23.55 4.10 17.64
N ILE A 835 -24.13 5.02 18.42
CA ILE A 835 -24.16 6.45 18.14
C ILE A 835 -22.75 7.01 17.87
N SER A 836 -21.67 6.50 18.45
CA SER A 836 -20.33 7.06 18.24
C SER A 836 -19.57 6.46 17.06
N LYS A 837 -19.93 5.26 16.59
CA LYS A 837 -19.14 4.49 15.62
C LYS A 837 -19.86 4.23 14.29
N GLY A 838 -21.16 4.46 14.22
CA GLY A 838 -21.98 4.15 13.04
C GLY A 838 -22.78 2.86 13.20
N PHE A 839 -23.48 2.47 12.13
CA PHE A 839 -24.41 1.33 12.12
C PHE A 839 -24.21 0.43 10.91
N CYS A 840 -24.35 -0.88 11.13
CA CYS A 840 -24.40 -1.90 10.09
C CYS A 840 -25.78 -2.57 10.15
N ILE A 841 -26.53 -2.52 9.05
CA ILE A 841 -27.91 -3.03 8.98
C ILE A 841 -28.01 -4.04 7.84
N LEU A 842 -28.63 -5.20 8.07
CA LEU A 842 -28.88 -6.19 7.03
C LEU A 842 -30.19 -5.88 6.32
N ALA A 843 -30.15 -5.78 4.99
CA ALA A 843 -31.33 -5.65 4.15
C ALA A 843 -31.91 -7.03 3.86
N LEU A 844 -33.22 -7.20 4.10
CA LEU A 844 -33.95 -8.43 3.87
C LEU A 844 -35.15 -8.17 2.94
N MET A 845 -35.38 -9.06 1.98
CA MET A 845 -36.51 -9.05 1.07
C MET A 845 -37.36 -10.31 1.29
N LYS A 846 -38.68 -10.16 1.34
CA LYS A 846 -39.61 -11.26 1.59
C LYS A 846 -39.59 -12.27 0.45
N GLU A 847 -39.51 -13.55 0.78
CA GLU A 847 -39.59 -14.67 -0.16
C GLU A 847 -40.93 -15.39 0.01
N GLY A 848 -41.80 -15.30 -1.00
CA GLY A 848 -43.11 -15.94 -1.02
C GLY A 848 -44.00 -15.57 0.18
N ASP A 849 -44.91 -16.48 0.55
CA ASP A 849 -45.90 -16.25 1.61
C ASP A 849 -45.53 -16.87 2.97
N ALA A 850 -44.45 -17.65 3.05
CA ALA A 850 -44.10 -18.49 4.20
C ALA A 850 -43.31 -17.78 5.32
N GLY A 851 -43.24 -16.45 5.32
CA GLY A 851 -42.53 -15.67 6.34
C GLY A 851 -41.00 -15.78 6.29
N THR A 852 -40.46 -16.28 5.17
CA THR A 852 -39.03 -16.37 4.86
C THR A 852 -38.52 -15.09 4.19
N TRP A 853 -37.25 -14.78 4.41
CA TRP A 853 -36.62 -13.55 3.93
C TRP A 853 -35.26 -13.84 3.29
N SER A 854 -35.01 -13.37 2.09
CA SER A 854 -33.67 -13.40 1.48
C SER A 854 -32.86 -12.18 1.90
N ARG A 855 -31.56 -12.37 2.16
CA ARG A 855 -30.59 -11.28 2.28
C ARG A 855 -30.48 -10.56 0.93
N ALA A 856 -30.85 -9.29 0.92
CA ALA A 856 -30.79 -8.45 -0.26
C ALA A 856 -29.57 -7.51 -0.27
N GLY A 857 -28.90 -7.30 0.86
CA GLY A 857 -27.74 -6.41 0.93
C GLY A 857 -27.34 -6.04 2.36
N VAL A 858 -26.37 -5.15 2.47
CA VAL A 858 -25.89 -4.59 3.73
C VAL A 858 -25.87 -3.07 3.62
N PHE A 859 -26.35 -2.41 4.67
CA PHE A 859 -26.24 -0.99 4.84
C PHE A 859 -25.09 -0.63 5.76
N ASP A 860 -24.24 0.30 5.32
CA ASP A 860 -23.22 0.91 6.15
C ASP A 860 -23.49 2.41 6.32
N ILE A 861 -23.35 2.89 7.55
CA ILE A 861 -23.59 4.29 7.91
C ILE A 861 -22.36 4.80 8.67
N THR A 862 -21.42 5.38 7.92
CA THR A 862 -20.24 6.06 8.44
C THR A 862 -20.57 7.49 8.87
N ARG A 863 -20.19 7.90 10.09
CA ARG A 863 -20.49 9.24 10.60
C ARG A 863 -19.32 9.94 11.30
N SER A 864 -19.32 11.27 11.16
CA SER A 864 -18.78 12.25 12.11
C SER A 864 -19.95 12.79 12.95
N PHE A 865 -19.83 12.81 14.28
CA PHE A 865 -20.98 13.01 15.19
C PHE A 865 -20.93 14.30 16.03
N ASN A 866 -22.12 14.88 16.28
CA ASN A 866 -22.38 15.72 17.45
C ASN A 866 -23.24 14.92 18.44
N ILE A 867 -22.62 14.41 19.51
CA ILE A 867 -23.21 13.43 20.42
C ILE A 867 -24.47 13.97 21.11
N GLU A 868 -24.50 15.24 21.50
CA GLU A 868 -25.60 15.78 22.32
C GLU A 868 -26.88 15.99 21.51
N ARG A 869 -26.79 16.56 20.30
CA ARG A 869 -27.96 16.78 19.44
C ARG A 869 -28.58 15.48 18.97
N ASP A 870 -27.75 14.52 18.60
CA ASP A 870 -28.18 13.34 17.87
C ASP A 870 -28.53 12.17 18.82
N LYS A 871 -28.05 12.18 20.07
CA LYS A 871 -28.42 11.19 21.10
C LYS A 871 -29.91 11.25 21.45
N ALA A 872 -30.49 12.43 21.59
CA ALA A 872 -31.91 12.57 21.93
C ALA A 872 -32.82 12.03 20.80
N GLU A 873 -32.47 12.32 19.54
CA GLU A 873 -33.19 11.79 18.38
C GLU A 873 -32.98 10.28 18.24
N TRP A 874 -31.76 9.78 18.48
CA TRP A 874 -31.49 8.35 18.53
C TRP A 874 -32.32 7.63 19.59
N GLU A 875 -32.32 8.11 20.85
CA GLU A 875 -33.10 7.51 21.94
C GLU A 875 -34.61 7.54 21.68
N LYS A 876 -35.08 8.54 20.92
CA LYS A 876 -36.48 8.64 20.51
C LYS A 876 -36.83 7.60 19.43
N GLN A 877 -36.01 7.50 18.37
CA GLN A 877 -36.24 6.57 17.26
C GLN A 877 -35.95 5.12 17.64
N SER A 878 -34.97 4.88 18.53
CA SER A 878 -34.63 3.53 19.01
C SER A 878 -35.74 2.89 19.82
N LYS A 879 -36.61 3.69 20.46
CA LYS A 879 -37.83 3.21 21.12
C LYS A 879 -38.88 2.67 20.15
N MET A 880 -38.75 2.96 18.85
CA MET A 880 -39.62 2.42 17.80
C MET A 880 -39.13 1.08 17.26
N PHE A 881 -37.90 0.68 17.63
CA PHE A 881 -37.36 -0.62 17.26
C PHE A 881 -37.98 -1.71 18.12
N HIS A 882 -38.22 -2.88 17.54
CA HIS A 882 -38.75 -4.03 18.25
C HIS A 882 -37.98 -5.29 17.85
N THR A 883 -37.89 -6.23 18.77
CA THR A 883 -37.27 -7.52 18.52
C THR A 883 -38.24 -8.42 17.78
N GLU A 884 -37.78 -9.07 16.72
CA GLU A 884 -38.56 -10.06 15.98
C GLU A 884 -37.71 -11.29 15.66
N ILE A 885 -38.37 -12.46 15.55
CA ILE A 885 -37.75 -13.69 15.07
C ILE A 885 -38.04 -13.82 13.57
N LEU A 886 -36.99 -13.83 12.76
CA LEU A 886 -37.08 -13.94 11.30
C LEU A 886 -36.38 -15.21 10.81
N LYS A 887 -36.91 -15.79 9.73
CA LYS A 887 -36.26 -16.86 8.98
C LYS A 887 -35.59 -16.27 7.75
N ILE A 888 -34.26 -16.31 7.69
CA ILE A 888 -33.47 -15.81 6.57
C ILE A 888 -33.05 -16.99 5.68
N THR A 889 -33.47 -16.99 4.41
CA THR A 889 -33.17 -18.02 3.39
C THR A 889 -31.89 -17.71 2.63
#